data_AF-A0A1I7LFT1-F1
#
_entry.id   AF-A0A1I7LFT1-F1
#
_cell.length_a   1.000
_cell.length_b   1.000
_cell.length_c   1.000
_cell.angle_alpha   90.00
_cell.angle_beta   90.00
_cell.angle_gamma   90.00
#
_symmetry.space_group_name_H-M   'P 1'
#
loop_
_entity.id
_entity.type
_entity.pdbx_description
1 polymer ?
#
loop_
_entity_poly.entity_id
_entity_poly.type
_entity_poly.pdbx_seq_one_letter_code
_entity_poly.pdbx_strand_id
1 'polypeptide(L)'
;MFEFLFKRPGDKPSDQQATPEQAAATAASSAQAEQTAARRAAQGERAKSLEGDEAGAVELILQSEFADVRLAAAAHVHSQPMLEKVQQAMRNTDRRVAKLMQSRLDALRHQQAEQRQAEVTIAAARKLLADEKLTPNQVAELDRMWKIIAATPELTDEFNGVRAALGKRLEDQVALQRAALDALAAVRRIAAGDVPPEVQAALVAVPAATPAPAAAQAESSPSDEQPQAAAEAPANAEPAAEVAAENASVAARAEASANDVPQTAAENAPVAAQADSPANAEPAAAEAAPDSASVAVQAEVNADDAPQAVAEAAASDTRVAAQAEASANDAPQTADVPQTAAETAAENAPAAAQADTPANAEPAAAETAVDNASVAAHADASANDAPRAAIKAEAESAPASNEPAVGATDAAAPVGDQPRASATAPVQDAAAPDAFADLLDSLAAEHAKHVAAPESAALPRHLLGDFETAMADVRAGQAALQARRAALAGWQSAGPAALSAEELTRTWKSLPQHTLAAGLQPAFDALLASVPATRRAERNERPDAARKPQDNQTGAAPAKAAPANAAKDNRENRGAEQGGERPAKPARQQAPASDASKEANKQFMATLDAMEAALAQGQLHIAADHDKLLKESKTGRLTPPQADRLAHVRGELKRLGDWARWGGNVSREELVKAVEDLQGQQLAMSELAKKVGSMRERWKALDGVSGPAPKGLWERFDTACTAAYAPAAAHFKHLADERHTNAAKAQAMISEIETMAAEIAAAGTPNYKGLAAASQRLRQAWSRLGAIDRKEKKKLDSAFGKAMDAMLAPLEQQRRVEVSGREELIEEALKLNPSDRHTLDAVRSLQERWQEHAKALPLERKQEQALWQRFRAACDAIFAARKESAHAADSERKAHLHVREDICAQLENATFGGDDKAQLAAMAKALKDAAAAWHASGHVPRASEQKIEQRYKAAVAAVQAQSDAIRKRAGAAQANALRDKLRLVQALETALTGADAIDSADWEGRWKALPPLAAEYERTLHTRYAAALAAEAQGKRAAYAGQLEAGRAKLLQEVLRLEIVAGVDSGAEFARDRLKLQVEVLQSSLKSGQKPMTQAAQFLQLCAMPALADARTATRIEQLFRRIGADSK
;
A
#
# COMPACT_ATOMS: atom_id res chain seq x y z
N MET A 1 33.64 -45.06 -9.21
CA MET A 1 34.46 -45.77 -10.22
C MET A 1 35.93 -45.30 -10.10
N PHE A 2 36.58 -45.54 -8.95
CA PHE A 2 37.96 -45.10 -8.70
C PHE A 2 38.61 -45.91 -7.55
N GLU A 3 38.63 -47.24 -7.69
CA GLU A 3 39.26 -48.13 -6.69
C GLU A 3 39.96 -49.34 -7.34
N PHE A 4 40.43 -49.17 -8.58
CA PHE A 4 40.88 -50.25 -9.46
C PHE A 4 42.39 -50.28 -9.71
N LEU A 5 43.19 -49.74 -8.79
CA LEU A 5 44.64 -49.51 -9.00
C LEU A 5 45.58 -50.04 -7.91
N PHE A 6 45.08 -50.81 -6.91
CA PHE A 6 45.95 -51.49 -5.93
C PHE A 6 45.50 -52.92 -5.59
N LYS A 7 45.87 -53.89 -6.45
CA LYS A 7 45.96 -55.31 -6.06
C LYS A 7 47.05 -56.01 -6.89
N ARG A 8 48.02 -56.66 -6.24
CA ARG A 8 48.99 -57.54 -6.91
C ARG A 8 48.31 -58.88 -7.28
N PRO A 9 48.62 -59.50 -8.43
CA PRO A 9 48.17 -60.85 -8.74
C PRO A 9 49.07 -61.85 -8.00
N GLY A 10 48.59 -62.44 -6.90
CA GLY A 10 49.43 -63.35 -6.14
C GLY A 10 48.92 -63.73 -4.75
N ASP A 11 47.64 -64.03 -4.59
CA ASP A 11 47.18 -64.82 -3.44
C ASP A 11 45.96 -65.66 -3.83
N LYS A 12 45.95 -66.95 -3.43
CA LYS A 12 44.79 -67.82 -3.55
C LYS A 12 44.14 -67.91 -2.17
N PRO A 13 42.86 -67.53 -1.98
CA PRO A 13 42.16 -67.93 -0.77
C PRO A 13 42.11 -69.46 -0.72
N SER A 14 42.43 -70.03 0.44
CA SER A 14 42.43 -71.47 0.65
C SER A 14 41.01 -72.01 0.76
N ASP A 15 40.80 -73.24 0.27
CA ASP A 15 39.57 -74.01 0.51
C ASP A 15 39.47 -74.38 2.00
N GLN A 16 38.91 -73.47 2.79
CA GLN A 16 38.29 -73.80 4.07
C GLN A 16 36.82 -74.10 3.81
N GLN A 17 36.48 -75.39 3.76
CA GLN A 17 35.12 -75.86 3.56
C GLN A 17 34.22 -75.32 4.67
N ALA A 18 33.22 -74.51 4.29
CA ALA A 18 32.19 -74.04 5.22
C ALA A 18 31.48 -75.24 5.86
N THR A 19 31.21 -75.16 7.16
CA THR A 19 30.50 -76.25 7.85
C THR A 19 29.09 -76.42 7.26
N PRO A 20 28.49 -77.62 7.30
CA PRO A 20 27.17 -77.84 6.69
C PRO A 20 26.07 -76.91 7.26
N GLU A 21 26.23 -76.45 8.50
CA GLU A 21 25.38 -75.43 9.13
C GLU A 21 25.51 -74.04 8.48
N GLN A 22 26.73 -73.62 8.12
CA GLN A 22 26.99 -72.38 7.36
C GLN A 22 26.51 -72.49 5.91
N ALA A 23 26.63 -73.68 5.29
CA ALA A 23 26.10 -73.94 3.96
C ALA A 23 24.56 -73.92 3.94
N ALA A 24 23.90 -74.49 4.95
CA ALA A 24 22.45 -74.42 5.11
C ALA A 24 21.97 -72.98 5.36
N ALA A 25 22.67 -72.22 6.21
CA ALA A 25 22.34 -70.82 6.49
C ALA A 25 22.49 -69.91 5.25
N THR A 26 23.54 -70.12 4.44
CA THR A 26 23.72 -69.37 3.18
C THR A 26 22.69 -69.77 2.12
N ALA A 27 22.35 -71.05 1.97
CA ALA A 27 21.29 -71.51 1.08
C ALA A 27 19.90 -70.96 1.45
N ALA A 28 19.57 -70.95 2.76
CA ALA A 28 18.33 -70.35 3.26
C ALA A 28 18.30 -68.84 3.01
N SER A 29 19.42 -68.14 3.24
CA SER A 29 19.56 -66.71 2.96
C SER A 29 19.39 -66.39 1.46
N SER A 30 19.96 -67.19 0.56
CA SER A 30 19.76 -67.00 -0.89
C SER A 30 18.32 -67.23 -1.32
N ALA A 31 17.64 -68.27 -0.81
CA ALA A 31 16.24 -68.52 -1.12
C ALA A 31 15.32 -67.40 -0.59
N GLN A 32 15.60 -66.87 0.61
CA GLN A 32 14.86 -65.75 1.19
C GLN A 32 15.10 -64.43 0.43
N ALA A 33 16.32 -64.23 -0.09
CA ALA A 33 16.65 -63.10 -0.97
C ALA A 33 15.92 -63.21 -2.32
N GLU A 34 15.90 -64.39 -2.95
CA GLU A 34 15.21 -64.65 -4.21
C GLU A 34 13.68 -64.47 -4.07
N GLN A 35 13.07 -65.02 -3.01
CA GLN A 35 11.66 -64.80 -2.69
C GLN A 35 11.34 -63.31 -2.44
N THR A 36 12.29 -62.54 -1.91
CA THR A 36 12.13 -61.09 -1.69
C THR A 36 12.29 -60.28 -2.99
N ALA A 37 13.18 -60.71 -3.90
CA ALA A 37 13.28 -60.16 -5.24
C ALA A 37 12.02 -60.42 -6.07
N ALA A 38 11.46 -61.64 -6.02
CA ALA A 38 10.21 -61.98 -6.69
C ALA A 38 9.02 -61.15 -6.18
N ARG A 39 8.89 -60.96 -4.85
CA ARG A 39 7.87 -60.07 -4.26
C ARG A 39 8.03 -58.61 -4.70
N ARG A 40 9.27 -58.12 -4.83
CA ARG A 40 9.55 -56.77 -5.36
C ARG A 40 9.16 -56.63 -6.82
N ALA A 41 9.45 -57.63 -7.66
CA ALA A 41 9.08 -57.64 -9.07
C ALA A 41 7.56 -57.57 -9.25
N ALA A 42 6.81 -58.47 -8.60
CA ALA A 42 5.35 -58.51 -8.69
C ALA A 42 4.67 -57.21 -8.20
N GLN A 43 5.15 -56.61 -7.11
CA GLN A 43 4.65 -55.30 -6.67
C GLN A 43 5.04 -54.17 -7.64
N GLY A 44 6.23 -54.23 -8.25
CA GLY A 44 6.68 -53.28 -9.27
C GLY A 44 5.96 -53.39 -10.61
N GLU A 45 5.38 -54.54 -10.93
CA GLU A 45 4.45 -54.71 -12.05
C GLU A 45 3.05 -54.17 -11.70
N ARG A 46 2.51 -54.51 -10.51
CA ARG A 46 1.26 -53.92 -10.00
C ARG A 46 1.33 -52.39 -9.94
N ALA A 47 2.48 -51.81 -9.60
CA ALA A 47 2.68 -50.36 -9.59
C ALA A 47 2.49 -49.71 -10.97
N LYS A 48 2.83 -50.40 -12.06
CA LYS A 48 2.69 -49.89 -13.44
C LYS A 48 1.28 -50.04 -13.98
N SER A 49 0.49 -50.98 -13.45
CA SER A 49 -0.88 -51.26 -13.90
C SER A 49 -1.95 -50.41 -13.20
N LEU A 50 -1.56 -49.37 -12.45
CA LEU A 50 -2.45 -48.49 -11.68
C LEU A 50 -2.70 -47.14 -12.39
N GLU A 51 -2.60 -47.12 -13.72
CA GLU A 51 -2.92 -45.94 -14.52
C GLU A 51 -4.43 -45.63 -14.44
N GLY A 52 -4.77 -44.51 -13.80
CA GLY A 52 -6.15 -44.10 -13.52
C GLY A 52 -6.70 -44.54 -12.15
N ASP A 53 -6.06 -45.49 -11.46
CA ASP A 53 -6.46 -45.94 -10.11
C ASP A 53 -5.63 -45.27 -9.01
N GLU A 54 -6.00 -44.04 -8.65
CA GLU A 54 -5.37 -43.34 -7.52
C GLU A 54 -5.56 -44.06 -6.18
N ALA A 55 -6.66 -44.80 -6.00
CA ALA A 55 -6.98 -45.45 -4.73
C ALA A 55 -6.05 -46.66 -4.49
N GLY A 56 -5.90 -47.52 -5.50
CA GLY A 56 -4.94 -48.62 -5.51
C GLY A 56 -3.48 -48.15 -5.51
N ALA A 57 -3.18 -47.00 -6.13
CA ALA A 57 -1.87 -46.35 -6.02
C ALA A 57 -1.56 -45.93 -4.57
N VAL A 58 -2.49 -45.24 -3.89
CA VAL A 58 -2.34 -44.88 -2.46
C VAL A 58 -2.23 -46.13 -1.58
N GLU A 59 -3.04 -47.17 -1.83
CA GLU A 59 -2.95 -48.45 -1.11
C GLU A 59 -1.55 -49.07 -1.23
N LEU A 60 -1.03 -49.19 -2.46
CA LEU A 60 0.26 -49.81 -2.73
C LEU A 60 1.44 -49.01 -2.14
N ILE A 61 1.33 -47.68 -2.08
CA ILE A 61 2.34 -46.82 -1.41
C ILE A 61 2.36 -47.06 0.10
N LEU A 62 1.19 -47.27 0.72
CA LEU A 62 1.07 -47.51 2.17
C LEU A 62 1.49 -48.94 2.55
N GLN A 63 1.24 -49.93 1.70
CA GLN A 63 1.51 -51.35 1.99
C GLN A 63 2.90 -51.85 1.54
N SER A 64 3.55 -51.21 0.55
CA SER A 64 4.82 -51.73 0.01
C SER A 64 6.03 -51.45 0.90
N GLU A 65 6.77 -52.51 1.24
CA GLU A 65 8.07 -52.42 1.90
C GLU A 65 9.16 -51.78 1.01
N PHE A 66 9.01 -51.81 -0.32
CA PHE A 66 10.05 -51.42 -1.28
C PHE A 66 9.95 -49.95 -1.73
N ALA A 67 10.99 -49.16 -1.44
CA ALA A 67 11.04 -47.73 -1.72
C ALA A 67 10.84 -47.34 -3.20
N ASP A 68 11.32 -48.16 -4.13
CA ASP A 68 11.21 -47.88 -5.57
C ASP A 68 9.83 -48.27 -6.14
N VAL A 69 9.13 -49.23 -5.52
CA VAL A 69 7.72 -49.55 -5.82
C VAL A 69 6.84 -48.41 -5.34
N ARG A 70 7.04 -47.90 -4.11
CA ARG A 70 6.32 -46.73 -3.60
C ARG A 70 6.53 -45.50 -4.49
N LEU A 71 7.75 -45.30 -5.01
CA LEU A 71 8.03 -44.19 -5.94
C LEU A 71 7.36 -44.36 -7.31
N ALA A 72 7.28 -45.59 -7.83
CA ALA A 72 6.54 -45.88 -9.06
C ALA A 72 5.03 -45.67 -8.88
N ALA A 73 4.42 -46.22 -7.82
CA ALA A 73 3.01 -46.03 -7.53
C ALA A 73 2.66 -44.55 -7.27
N ALA A 74 3.55 -43.78 -6.63
CA ALA A 74 3.39 -42.35 -6.41
C ALA A 74 3.36 -41.51 -7.70
N ALA A 75 3.76 -42.05 -8.85
CA ALA A 75 3.58 -41.38 -10.14
C ALA A 75 2.09 -41.19 -10.49
N HIS A 76 1.22 -42.10 -10.04
CA HIS A 76 -0.19 -42.17 -10.40
C HIS A 76 -1.14 -41.34 -9.51
N VAL A 77 -0.64 -40.72 -8.43
CA VAL A 77 -1.46 -39.94 -7.48
C VAL A 77 -1.42 -38.44 -7.81
N HIS A 78 -2.55 -37.85 -8.20
CA HIS A 78 -2.67 -36.46 -8.67
C HIS A 78 -3.72 -35.64 -7.92
N SER A 79 -4.80 -36.23 -7.40
CA SER A 79 -5.81 -35.45 -6.66
C SER A 79 -5.27 -34.93 -5.31
N GLN A 80 -5.60 -33.68 -4.97
CA GLN A 80 -5.15 -33.02 -3.74
C GLN A 80 -5.34 -33.87 -2.46
N PRO A 81 -6.52 -34.45 -2.14
CA PRO A 81 -6.69 -35.21 -0.90
C PRO A 81 -5.84 -36.48 -0.86
N MET A 82 -5.58 -37.13 -2.01
CA MET A 82 -4.73 -38.32 -2.07
C MET A 82 -3.24 -37.95 -1.97
N LEU A 83 -2.82 -36.85 -2.61
CA LEU A 83 -1.49 -36.27 -2.45
C LEU A 83 -1.20 -35.90 -0.99
N GLU A 84 -2.12 -35.22 -0.29
CA GLU A 84 -1.98 -34.85 1.12
C GLU A 84 -1.88 -36.09 2.03
N LYS A 85 -2.76 -37.08 1.83
CA LYS A 85 -2.75 -38.37 2.53
C LYS A 85 -1.42 -39.13 2.37
N VAL A 86 -0.87 -39.18 1.16
CA VAL A 86 0.43 -39.83 0.90
C VAL A 86 1.60 -39.01 1.44
N GLN A 87 1.58 -37.68 1.31
CA GLN A 87 2.61 -36.79 1.86
C GLN A 87 2.75 -37.01 3.37
N GLN A 88 1.62 -37.03 4.10
CA GLN A 88 1.62 -37.19 5.55
C GLN A 88 2.13 -38.57 5.97
N ALA A 89 1.67 -39.65 5.32
CA ALA A 89 2.07 -41.01 5.64
C ALA A 89 3.54 -41.32 5.27
N MET A 90 4.05 -40.74 4.18
CA MET A 90 5.41 -40.98 3.70
C MET A 90 6.46 -40.02 4.30
N ARG A 91 6.05 -38.97 5.02
CA ARG A 91 6.94 -37.93 5.59
C ARG A 91 8.17 -38.47 6.32
N ASN A 92 8.00 -39.54 7.10
CA ASN A 92 9.06 -40.20 7.85
C ASN A 92 9.52 -41.53 7.22
N THR A 93 8.76 -42.08 6.27
CA THR A 93 8.90 -43.44 5.73
C THR A 93 9.63 -43.46 4.37
N ASP A 94 9.32 -42.50 3.50
CA ASP A 94 9.95 -42.35 2.19
C ASP A 94 10.04 -40.87 1.78
N ARG A 95 11.18 -40.26 2.11
CA ARG A 95 11.41 -38.83 1.87
C ARG A 95 11.49 -38.48 0.37
N ARG A 96 11.62 -39.45 -0.54
CA ARG A 96 11.53 -39.22 -2.00
C ARG A 96 10.07 -39.01 -2.40
N VAL A 97 9.21 -39.94 -1.99
CA VAL A 97 7.75 -39.87 -2.24
C VAL A 97 7.15 -38.63 -1.58
N ALA A 98 7.45 -38.36 -0.30
CA ALA A 98 6.92 -37.20 0.40
C ALA A 98 7.29 -35.85 -0.28
N LYS A 99 8.51 -35.74 -0.83
CA LYS A 99 8.92 -34.57 -1.63
C LYS A 99 8.16 -34.46 -2.96
N LEU A 100 7.90 -35.58 -3.64
CA LEU A 100 7.14 -35.59 -4.89
C LEU A 100 5.69 -35.15 -4.66
N MET A 101 5.04 -35.65 -3.61
CA MET A 101 3.68 -35.25 -3.25
C MET A 101 3.61 -33.77 -2.85
N GLN A 102 4.56 -33.29 -2.04
CA GLN A 102 4.69 -31.87 -1.70
C GLN A 102 4.82 -31.00 -2.96
N SER A 103 5.70 -31.37 -3.89
CA SER A 103 5.91 -30.62 -5.12
C SER A 103 4.68 -30.59 -6.04
N ARG A 104 3.86 -31.66 -6.05
CA ARG A 104 2.58 -31.68 -6.78
C ARG A 104 1.52 -30.80 -6.09
N LEU A 105 1.44 -30.82 -4.75
CA LEU A 105 0.54 -29.96 -3.98
C LEU A 105 0.86 -28.48 -4.14
N ASP A 106 2.14 -28.10 -4.10
CA ASP A 106 2.54 -26.71 -4.24
C ASP A 106 2.34 -26.19 -5.68
N ALA A 107 2.45 -27.06 -6.70
CA ALA A 107 2.06 -26.74 -8.08
C ALA A 107 0.54 -26.54 -8.22
N LEU A 108 -0.29 -27.42 -7.63
CA LEU A 108 -1.76 -27.24 -7.60
C LEU A 108 -2.15 -25.93 -6.89
N ARG A 109 -1.50 -25.60 -5.77
CA ARG A 109 -1.72 -24.34 -5.04
C ARG A 109 -1.35 -23.11 -5.86
N HIS A 110 -0.28 -23.19 -6.67
CA HIS A 110 0.10 -22.13 -7.60
C HIS A 110 -0.97 -21.91 -8.67
N GLN A 111 -1.39 -22.98 -9.35
CA GLN A 111 -2.45 -22.94 -10.36
C GLN A 111 -3.77 -22.40 -9.80
N GLN A 112 -4.18 -22.86 -8.62
CA GLN A 112 -5.36 -22.35 -7.91
C GLN A 112 -5.21 -20.87 -7.48
N ALA A 113 -3.99 -20.36 -7.27
CA ALA A 113 -3.75 -18.96 -6.97
C ALA A 113 -3.84 -18.10 -8.24
N GLU A 114 -3.27 -18.56 -9.36
CA GLU A 114 -3.35 -17.88 -10.66
C GLU A 114 -4.80 -17.78 -11.18
N GLN A 115 -5.59 -18.85 -11.03
CA GLN A 115 -7.03 -18.85 -11.35
C GLN A 115 -7.80 -17.82 -10.51
N ARG A 116 -7.62 -17.83 -9.19
CA ARG A 116 -8.27 -16.82 -8.31
C ARG A 116 -7.80 -15.39 -8.60
N GLN A 117 -6.55 -15.19 -9.01
CA GLN A 117 -6.05 -13.88 -9.42
C GLN A 117 -6.68 -13.41 -10.74
N ALA A 118 -6.93 -14.31 -11.70
CA ALA A 118 -7.70 -14.02 -12.91
C ALA A 118 -9.14 -13.65 -12.57
N GLU A 119 -9.84 -14.47 -11.78
CA GLU A 119 -11.23 -14.23 -11.32
C GLU A 119 -11.38 -12.86 -10.63
N VAL A 120 -10.47 -12.53 -9.70
CA VAL A 120 -10.45 -11.22 -9.01
C VAL A 120 -10.19 -10.07 -9.98
N THR A 121 -9.34 -10.25 -11.00
CA THR A 121 -9.06 -9.22 -12.02
C THR A 121 -10.26 -9.00 -12.94
N ILE A 122 -10.98 -10.07 -13.31
CA ILE A 122 -12.24 -9.99 -14.06
C ILE A 122 -13.33 -9.31 -13.21
N ALA A 123 -13.43 -9.62 -11.92
CA ALA A 123 -14.35 -8.96 -11.00
C ALA A 123 -14.05 -7.45 -10.84
N ALA A 124 -12.76 -7.07 -10.79
CA ALA A 124 -12.34 -5.67 -10.80
C ALA A 124 -12.69 -4.97 -12.12
N ALA A 125 -12.50 -5.64 -13.26
CA ALA A 125 -12.89 -5.12 -14.58
C ALA A 125 -14.42 -4.94 -14.69
N ARG A 126 -15.22 -5.89 -14.18
CA ARG A 126 -16.69 -5.76 -14.08
C ARG A 126 -17.12 -4.60 -13.19
N LYS A 127 -16.45 -4.39 -12.05
CA LYS A 127 -16.72 -3.25 -11.16
C LYS A 127 -16.44 -1.93 -11.85
N LEU A 128 -15.33 -1.83 -12.60
CA LEU A 128 -15.00 -0.63 -13.39
C LEU A 128 -15.97 -0.41 -14.57
N LEU A 129 -16.56 -1.47 -15.12
CA LEU A 129 -17.58 -1.35 -16.16
C LEU A 129 -18.89 -0.73 -15.62
N ALA A 130 -19.17 -0.92 -14.32
CA ALA A 130 -20.30 -0.32 -13.60
C ALA A 130 -19.97 1.03 -12.92
N ASP A 131 -18.73 1.52 -13.00
CA ASP A 131 -18.32 2.80 -12.42
C ASP A 131 -18.75 3.97 -13.32
N GLU A 132 -19.43 4.98 -12.77
CA GLU A 132 -19.78 6.22 -13.47
C GLU A 132 -18.55 6.93 -14.05
N LYS A 133 -17.39 6.82 -13.38
CA LYS A 133 -16.19 7.64 -13.63
C LYS A 133 -15.02 6.78 -14.07
N LEU A 134 -15.27 5.96 -15.09
CA LEU A 134 -14.24 5.20 -15.79
C LEU A 134 -13.18 6.13 -16.40
N THR A 135 -11.90 5.81 -16.20
CA THR A 135 -10.76 6.54 -16.76
C THR A 135 -9.82 5.61 -17.55
N PRO A 136 -9.12 6.13 -18.59
CA PRO A 136 -8.14 5.34 -19.34
C PRO A 136 -7.01 4.74 -18.49
N ASN A 137 -6.66 5.38 -17.36
CA ASN A 137 -5.60 4.89 -16.46
C ASN A 137 -6.01 3.62 -15.72
N GLN A 138 -7.26 3.52 -15.24
CA GLN A 138 -7.75 2.30 -14.58
C GLN A 138 -7.76 1.11 -15.57
N VAL A 139 -8.17 1.35 -16.81
CA VAL A 139 -8.17 0.32 -17.87
C VAL A 139 -6.73 -0.10 -18.22
N ALA A 140 -5.80 0.85 -18.33
CA ALA A 140 -4.38 0.56 -18.54
C ALA A 140 -3.69 -0.10 -17.33
N GLU A 141 -4.29 -0.06 -16.14
CA GLU A 141 -3.84 -0.78 -14.95
C GLU A 141 -4.38 -2.21 -14.93
N LEU A 142 -5.66 -2.43 -15.27
CA LEU A 142 -6.22 -3.77 -15.54
C LEU A 142 -5.40 -4.52 -16.59
N ASP A 143 -5.04 -3.87 -17.69
CA ASP A 143 -4.23 -4.48 -18.76
C ASP A 143 -2.84 -4.92 -18.27
N ARG A 144 -2.26 -4.24 -17.27
CA ARG A 144 -0.98 -4.63 -16.65
C ARG A 144 -1.17 -5.77 -15.65
N MET A 145 -2.25 -5.75 -14.87
CA MET A 145 -2.60 -6.83 -13.94
C MET A 145 -2.87 -8.13 -14.69
N TRP A 146 -3.63 -8.08 -15.80
CA TRP A 146 -3.94 -9.26 -16.61
C TRP A 146 -2.69 -9.85 -17.26
N LYS A 147 -1.78 -9.01 -17.76
CA LYS A 147 -0.57 -9.43 -18.49
C LYS A 147 0.39 -10.33 -17.68
N ILE A 148 0.29 -10.36 -16.35
CA ILE A 148 1.14 -11.20 -15.48
C ILE A 148 0.47 -12.49 -15.01
N ILE A 149 -0.78 -12.78 -15.44
CA ILE A 149 -1.55 -13.95 -14.98
C ILE A 149 -1.58 -15.03 -16.05
N ALA A 150 -1.20 -16.26 -15.69
CA ALA A 150 -1.35 -17.43 -16.55
C ALA A 150 -2.80 -17.98 -16.50
N ALA A 151 -3.74 -17.20 -17.04
CA ALA A 151 -5.16 -17.53 -17.07
C ALA A 151 -5.48 -18.73 -17.99
N THR A 152 -6.60 -19.40 -17.74
CA THR A 152 -7.18 -20.38 -18.67
C THR A 152 -7.77 -19.67 -19.90
N PRO A 153 -7.99 -20.38 -21.04
CA PRO A 153 -8.64 -19.79 -22.21
C PRO A 153 -10.02 -19.19 -21.89
N GLU A 154 -10.83 -19.91 -21.10
CA GLU A 154 -12.18 -19.49 -20.70
C GLU A 154 -12.18 -18.13 -19.96
N LEU A 155 -11.30 -17.98 -18.95
CA LEU A 155 -11.14 -16.73 -18.21
C LEU A 155 -10.51 -15.62 -19.08
N THR A 156 -9.74 -15.98 -20.11
CA THR A 156 -9.17 -15.03 -21.07
C THR A 156 -10.24 -14.46 -22.00
N ASP A 157 -11.15 -15.29 -22.51
CA ASP A 157 -12.27 -14.82 -23.32
C ASP A 157 -13.27 -13.99 -22.49
N GLU A 158 -13.49 -14.37 -21.22
CA GLU A 158 -14.29 -13.57 -20.27
C GLU A 158 -13.67 -12.20 -19.98
N PHE A 159 -12.35 -12.12 -19.71
CA PHE A 159 -11.64 -10.86 -19.56
C PHE A 159 -11.71 -10.01 -20.84
N ASN A 160 -11.46 -10.62 -22.00
CA ASN A 160 -11.50 -9.94 -23.30
C ASN A 160 -12.88 -9.30 -23.57
N GLY A 161 -13.97 -10.00 -23.24
CA GLY A 161 -15.33 -9.47 -23.37
C GLY A 161 -15.59 -8.23 -22.51
N VAL A 162 -15.22 -8.27 -21.22
CA VAL A 162 -15.34 -7.12 -20.31
C VAL A 162 -14.41 -5.98 -20.74
N ARG A 163 -13.20 -6.31 -21.19
CA ARG A 163 -12.19 -5.34 -21.65
C ARG A 163 -12.58 -4.61 -22.94
N ALA A 164 -13.31 -5.28 -23.83
CA ALA A 164 -13.90 -4.66 -25.02
C ALA A 164 -15.02 -3.68 -24.65
N ALA A 165 -15.89 -4.05 -23.70
CA ALA A 165 -16.95 -3.16 -23.21
C ALA A 165 -16.38 -1.90 -22.52
N LEU A 166 -15.31 -2.05 -21.72
CA LEU A 166 -14.55 -0.93 -21.13
C LEU A 166 -13.92 -0.03 -22.20
N GLY A 167 -13.39 -0.62 -23.29
CA GLY A 167 -12.87 0.13 -24.44
C GLY A 167 -13.96 0.99 -25.09
N LYS A 168 -15.11 0.39 -25.38
CA LYS A 168 -16.23 1.10 -25.99
C LYS A 168 -16.73 2.27 -25.14
N ARG A 169 -16.85 2.11 -23.81
CA ARG A 169 -17.25 3.22 -22.92
C ARG A 169 -16.29 4.43 -23.02
N LEU A 170 -14.98 4.19 -23.13
CA LEU A 170 -14.00 5.27 -23.33
C LEU A 170 -14.13 5.94 -24.72
N GLU A 171 -14.50 5.19 -25.75
CA GLU A 171 -14.79 5.74 -27.09
C GLU A 171 -16.07 6.59 -27.08
N ASP A 172 -17.14 6.08 -26.46
CA ASP A 172 -18.42 6.78 -26.28
C ASP A 172 -18.23 8.09 -25.46
N GLN A 173 -17.38 8.08 -24.42
CA GLN A 173 -16.99 9.27 -23.65
C GLN A 173 -16.29 10.33 -24.51
N VAL A 174 -15.30 9.94 -25.32
CA VAL A 174 -14.56 10.87 -26.18
C VAL A 174 -15.44 11.44 -27.28
N ALA A 175 -16.35 10.64 -27.84
CA ALA A 175 -17.35 11.10 -28.79
C ALA A 175 -18.30 12.14 -28.17
N LEU A 176 -18.80 11.88 -26.96
CA LEU A 176 -19.67 12.80 -26.22
C LEU A 176 -18.94 14.11 -25.85
N GLN A 177 -17.69 14.03 -25.37
CA GLN A 177 -16.89 15.22 -25.05
C GLN A 177 -16.68 16.09 -26.28
N ARG A 178 -16.41 15.49 -27.45
CA ARG A 178 -16.27 16.21 -28.70
C ARG A 178 -17.58 16.88 -29.12
N ALA A 179 -18.70 16.16 -29.10
CA ALA A 179 -20.00 16.71 -29.50
C ALA A 179 -20.42 17.90 -28.61
N ALA A 180 -20.17 17.82 -27.30
CA ALA A 180 -20.43 18.92 -26.37
C ALA A 180 -19.50 20.14 -26.60
N LEU A 181 -18.23 19.92 -26.97
CA LEU A 181 -17.30 21.00 -27.37
C LEU A 181 -17.69 21.65 -28.70
N ASP A 182 -18.07 20.86 -29.70
CA ASP A 182 -18.50 21.34 -31.02
C ASP A 182 -19.81 22.16 -30.91
N ALA A 183 -20.75 21.73 -30.06
CA ALA A 183 -21.97 22.49 -29.74
C ALA A 183 -21.68 23.81 -29.00
N LEU A 184 -20.77 23.80 -28.01
CA LEU A 184 -20.32 25.02 -27.32
C LEU A 184 -19.63 26.00 -28.30
N ALA A 185 -18.86 25.49 -29.25
CA ALA A 185 -18.23 26.29 -30.31
C ALA A 185 -19.24 26.84 -31.33
N ALA A 186 -20.39 26.18 -31.54
CA ALA A 186 -21.49 26.74 -32.34
C ALA A 186 -22.15 27.93 -31.61
N VAL A 187 -22.54 27.77 -30.34
CA VAL A 187 -23.16 28.84 -29.56
C VAL A 187 -22.23 30.06 -29.40
N ARG A 188 -20.95 29.84 -29.13
CA ARG A 188 -19.96 30.93 -29.01
C ARG A 188 -19.74 31.71 -30.32
N ARG A 189 -19.90 31.07 -31.49
CA ARG A 189 -19.88 31.78 -32.79
C ARG A 189 -21.12 32.63 -32.97
N ILE A 190 -22.31 32.11 -32.60
CA ILE A 190 -23.55 32.89 -32.64
C ILE A 190 -23.47 34.11 -31.69
N ALA A 191 -22.91 33.96 -30.48
CA ALA A 191 -22.68 35.08 -29.55
C ALA A 191 -21.77 36.17 -30.16
N ALA A 192 -20.74 35.76 -30.89
CA ALA A 192 -19.85 36.68 -31.62
C ALA A 192 -20.49 37.33 -32.86
N GLY A 193 -21.67 36.89 -33.29
CA GLY A 193 -22.34 37.35 -34.52
C GLY A 193 -21.93 36.60 -35.79
N ASP A 194 -21.23 35.47 -35.69
CA ASP A 194 -20.99 34.52 -36.79
C ASP A 194 -22.18 33.54 -36.87
N VAL A 195 -23.15 33.86 -37.73
CA VAL A 195 -24.44 33.17 -37.84
C VAL A 195 -24.69 32.77 -39.31
N PRO A 196 -25.27 31.59 -39.61
CA PRO A 196 -25.49 31.14 -40.99
C PRO A 196 -26.21 32.18 -41.87
N PRO A 197 -25.88 32.29 -43.18
CA PRO A 197 -26.32 33.39 -44.03
C PRO A 197 -27.84 33.49 -44.21
N GLU A 198 -28.53 32.34 -44.17
CA GLU A 198 -30.00 32.24 -44.20
C GLU A 198 -30.62 32.94 -42.98
N VAL A 199 -30.01 32.75 -41.81
CA VAL A 199 -30.41 33.34 -40.53
C VAL A 199 -29.92 34.79 -40.42
N GLN A 200 -28.77 35.14 -41.02
CA GLN A 200 -28.24 36.51 -41.03
C GLN A 200 -29.21 37.52 -41.67
N ALA A 201 -29.94 37.12 -42.71
CA ALA A 201 -31.03 37.93 -43.27
C ALA A 201 -32.16 38.13 -42.23
N ALA A 202 -32.55 37.05 -41.56
CA ALA A 202 -33.50 37.05 -40.44
C ALA A 202 -32.97 37.74 -39.16
N LEU A 203 -31.71 38.20 -39.12
CA LEU A 203 -31.14 39.08 -38.06
C LEU A 203 -31.18 40.58 -38.43
N VAL A 204 -31.20 40.96 -39.70
CA VAL A 204 -31.27 42.39 -40.11
C VAL A 204 -32.71 42.85 -40.43
N ALA A 205 -33.63 41.93 -40.72
CA ALA A 205 -35.03 42.27 -41.03
C ALA A 205 -35.74 43.07 -39.91
N VAL A 206 -36.47 44.13 -40.30
CA VAL A 206 -37.45 44.82 -39.45
C VAL A 206 -38.83 44.58 -40.10
N PRO A 207 -39.78 43.94 -39.42
CA PRO A 207 -41.11 43.69 -39.99
C PRO A 207 -41.90 45.00 -40.09
N ALA A 208 -42.66 45.16 -41.17
CA ALA A 208 -43.59 46.29 -41.31
C ALA A 208 -44.70 46.18 -40.25
N ALA A 209 -44.99 47.29 -39.56
CA ALA A 209 -45.97 47.30 -38.47
C ALA A 209 -47.37 46.98 -38.99
N THR A 210 -47.98 45.91 -38.46
CA THR A 210 -49.41 45.62 -38.63
C THR A 210 -50.17 46.31 -37.50
N PRO A 211 -51.25 47.07 -37.78
CA PRO A 211 -51.93 47.86 -36.75
C PRO A 211 -52.70 46.97 -35.76
N ALA A 212 -52.26 46.96 -34.50
CA ALA A 212 -53.03 46.44 -33.38
C ALA A 212 -54.17 47.42 -33.00
N PRO A 213 -55.32 46.93 -32.47
CA PRO A 213 -56.46 47.78 -32.15
C PRO A 213 -56.20 48.71 -30.95
N ALA A 214 -56.87 49.86 -30.93
CA ALA A 214 -56.62 50.93 -29.97
C ALA A 214 -57.71 51.08 -28.89
N ALA A 215 -57.29 51.72 -27.80
CA ALA A 215 -58.08 52.39 -26.76
C ALA A 215 -58.87 51.56 -25.73
N ALA A 216 -58.42 51.63 -24.48
CA ALA A 216 -59.25 52.05 -23.35
C ALA A 216 -58.41 52.95 -22.42
N GLN A 217 -59.00 54.02 -21.88
CA GLN A 217 -58.36 54.96 -20.93
C GLN A 217 -59.10 54.94 -19.60
N ALA A 218 -58.37 55.13 -18.50
CA ALA A 218 -58.91 55.60 -17.21
C ALA A 218 -57.78 56.25 -16.39
N GLU A 219 -58.12 57.24 -15.57
CA GLU A 219 -57.16 58.06 -14.82
C GLU A 219 -57.18 57.78 -13.30
N SER A 220 -56.27 58.45 -12.59
CA SER A 220 -56.32 58.93 -11.19
C SER A 220 -55.51 58.20 -10.11
N SER A 221 -54.98 59.04 -9.22
CA SER A 221 -54.04 58.80 -8.11
C SER A 221 -54.78 58.30 -6.82
N PRO A 222 -54.12 58.00 -5.65
CA PRO A 222 -52.92 58.64 -5.09
C PRO A 222 -51.91 57.70 -4.37
N SER A 223 -51.03 58.33 -3.57
CA SER A 223 -50.09 57.80 -2.57
C SER A 223 -50.75 56.86 -1.52
N ASP A 224 -50.06 56.15 -0.61
CA ASP A 224 -48.86 56.50 0.17
C ASP A 224 -48.17 55.28 0.85
N GLU A 225 -47.00 55.54 1.47
CA GLU A 225 -46.31 54.81 2.57
C GLU A 225 -45.84 53.31 2.48
N GLN A 226 -44.64 53.10 3.04
CA GLN A 226 -44.01 51.83 3.47
C GLN A 226 -44.47 51.49 4.93
N PRO A 227 -44.28 50.28 5.57
CA PRO A 227 -42.96 49.65 5.78
C PRO A 227 -42.93 48.11 6.03
N GLN A 228 -42.00 47.67 6.88
CA GLN A 228 -41.35 46.35 6.96
C GLN A 228 -42.07 45.29 7.82
N ALA A 229 -41.85 44.02 7.43
CA ALA A 229 -41.51 42.82 8.24
C ALA A 229 -42.16 42.54 9.62
N ALA A 230 -42.72 41.32 9.76
CA ALA A 230 -42.78 40.51 11.00
C ALA A 230 -42.95 39.01 10.64
N ALA A 231 -43.05 38.12 11.64
CA ALA A 231 -43.09 36.66 11.47
C ALA A 231 -44.27 35.98 12.22
N GLU A 232 -44.26 34.64 12.26
CA GLU A 232 -45.12 33.71 13.02
C GLU A 232 -46.48 33.27 12.39
N ALA A 233 -47.09 32.26 13.01
CA ALA A 233 -48.09 31.31 12.49
C ALA A 233 -49.52 31.59 13.08
N PRO A 234 -50.58 30.73 13.02
CA PRO A 234 -50.66 29.31 12.61
C PRO A 234 -51.94 28.81 11.85
N ALA A 235 -51.86 27.54 11.39
CA ALA A 235 -52.87 26.45 11.34
C ALA A 235 -54.32 26.62 10.80
N ASN A 236 -54.77 25.57 10.06
CA ASN A 236 -56.15 25.16 9.70
C ASN A 236 -56.97 26.14 8.83
N ALA A 237 -57.51 25.78 7.65
CA ALA A 237 -58.28 24.57 7.33
C ALA A 237 -58.46 24.30 5.80
N GLU A 238 -58.84 23.07 5.47
CA GLU A 238 -59.37 22.59 4.17
C GLU A 238 -60.85 23.01 3.93
N PRO A 239 -61.54 22.71 2.78
CA PRO A 239 -61.17 21.82 1.65
C PRO A 239 -61.44 22.35 0.21
N ALA A 240 -60.96 21.62 -0.83
CA ALA A 240 -61.82 20.92 -1.82
C ALA A 240 -61.09 20.45 -3.10
N ALA A 241 -61.29 19.16 -3.46
CA ALA A 241 -61.26 18.58 -4.83
C ALA A 241 -59.89 18.56 -5.61
N GLU A 242 -59.51 17.52 -6.38
CA GLU A 242 -60.09 16.19 -6.65
C GLU A 242 -59.04 15.19 -7.24
N VAL A 243 -59.44 13.91 -7.37
CA VAL A 243 -58.87 12.82 -8.21
C VAL A 243 -57.62 12.03 -7.74
N ALA A 244 -57.90 10.75 -7.40
CA ALA A 244 -57.11 9.52 -7.53
C ALA A 244 -55.79 9.30 -6.75
N ALA A 245 -55.80 8.23 -5.95
CA ALA A 245 -54.62 7.52 -5.45
C ALA A 245 -54.87 5.99 -5.48
N GLU A 246 -53.81 5.21 -5.28
CA GLU A 246 -53.80 3.73 -5.28
C GLU A 246 -54.54 3.12 -4.08
N ASN A 247 -54.63 1.78 -4.02
CA ASN A 247 -54.07 1.04 -2.87
C ASN A 247 -54.02 -0.49 -3.06
N ALA A 248 -53.00 -1.11 -2.47
CA ALA A 248 -53.04 -2.51 -2.00
C ALA A 248 -53.54 -2.51 -0.53
N SER A 249 -53.90 -3.61 0.15
CA SER A 249 -53.70 -5.06 -0.03
C SER A 249 -54.78 -5.81 0.80
N VAL A 250 -54.72 -7.16 0.92
CA VAL A 250 -54.87 -7.94 2.19
C VAL A 250 -55.16 -9.44 1.95
N ALA A 251 -54.49 -10.30 2.74
CA ALA A 251 -54.76 -11.69 3.15
C ALA A 251 -55.57 -12.71 2.29
N ALA A 252 -54.84 -13.69 1.75
CA ALA A 252 -54.96 -15.15 2.00
C ALA A 252 -56.28 -15.97 1.87
N ARG A 253 -56.12 -17.17 1.28
CA ARG A 253 -56.72 -18.51 1.61
C ARG A 253 -57.91 -19.05 0.78
N ALA A 254 -57.59 -19.84 -0.25
CA ALA A 254 -58.30 -21.03 -0.79
C ALA A 254 -57.24 -21.85 -1.57
N GLU A 255 -57.04 -23.17 -1.45
CA GLU A 255 -57.90 -24.38 -1.51
C GLU A 255 -58.29 -24.86 -2.94
N ALA A 256 -57.55 -25.89 -3.37
CA ALA A 256 -57.88 -27.00 -4.28
C ALA A 256 -58.57 -26.78 -5.66
N SER A 257 -57.91 -27.24 -6.75
CA SER A 257 -58.19 -28.57 -7.35
C SER A 257 -57.74 -28.71 -8.82
N ALA A 258 -56.91 -29.71 -9.16
CA ALA A 258 -56.94 -30.48 -10.43
C ALA A 258 -55.83 -31.57 -10.47
N ASN A 259 -56.12 -32.68 -11.15
CA ASN A 259 -55.34 -33.94 -11.32
C ASN A 259 -54.00 -33.77 -12.10
N ASP A 260 -53.07 -34.74 -12.20
CA ASP A 260 -53.21 -36.21 -12.13
C ASP A 260 -51.97 -37.01 -11.62
N VAL A 261 -52.11 -38.34 -11.59
CA VAL A 261 -51.35 -39.44 -10.93
C VAL A 261 -50.50 -40.23 -11.99
N PRO A 262 -49.41 -41.02 -11.71
CA PRO A 262 -49.24 -42.02 -10.62
C PRO A 262 -47.87 -42.27 -9.92
N GLN A 263 -47.99 -42.71 -8.65
CA GLN A 263 -47.36 -43.88 -7.95
C GLN A 263 -45.86 -44.27 -8.09
N THR A 264 -45.20 -44.54 -6.94
CA THR A 264 -44.87 -45.93 -6.48
C THR A 264 -44.44 -45.98 -4.98
N ALA A 265 -44.31 -47.19 -4.41
CA ALA A 265 -44.04 -47.51 -2.99
C ALA A 265 -42.68 -46.99 -2.47
N ALA A 266 -42.41 -46.66 -1.18
CA ALA A 266 -42.92 -47.02 0.16
C ALA A 266 -42.23 -48.24 0.83
N GLU A 267 -41.57 -48.03 2.00
CA GLU A 267 -41.42 -49.02 3.09
C GLU A 267 -40.87 -48.46 4.44
N ASN A 268 -41.35 -49.05 5.55
CA ASN A 268 -40.71 -49.26 6.88
C ASN A 268 -40.23 -48.11 7.81
N ALA A 269 -40.99 -47.92 8.90
CA ALA A 269 -40.49 -47.64 10.27
C ALA A 269 -40.45 -48.98 11.08
N PRO A 270 -40.09 -49.09 12.39
CA PRO A 270 -40.60 -48.35 13.58
C PRO A 270 -39.43 -47.68 14.36
N VAL A 271 -39.34 -47.41 15.68
CA VAL A 271 -40.06 -47.77 16.95
C VAL A 271 -39.92 -46.60 17.96
N ALA A 272 -40.72 -46.57 19.05
CA ALA A 272 -40.58 -45.60 20.15
C ALA A 272 -40.97 -46.18 21.54
N ALA A 273 -40.33 -45.70 22.61
CA ALA A 273 -40.66 -45.86 24.04
C ALA A 273 -39.76 -44.92 24.88
N GLN A 274 -40.05 -44.45 26.11
CA GLN A 274 -41.28 -44.19 26.87
C GLN A 274 -40.89 -43.46 28.18
N ALA A 275 -41.74 -42.56 28.72
CA ALA A 275 -41.85 -42.18 30.15
C ALA A 275 -40.63 -41.45 30.83
N ASP A 276 -40.77 -40.70 31.94
CA ASP A 276 -41.96 -40.29 32.70
C ASP A 276 -41.77 -38.93 33.43
N SER A 277 -42.82 -38.41 34.11
CA SER A 277 -42.79 -37.15 34.88
C SER A 277 -43.59 -37.23 36.20
N PRO A 278 -43.11 -36.65 37.32
CA PRO A 278 -43.90 -35.68 38.10
C PRO A 278 -43.07 -34.50 38.67
N ALA A 279 -43.54 -33.24 38.73
CA ALA A 279 -44.53 -32.63 39.65
C ALA A 279 -44.02 -32.51 41.13
N ASN A 280 -44.37 -31.51 41.95
CA ASN A 280 -45.39 -30.44 41.86
C ASN A 280 -45.11 -29.24 42.84
N ALA A 281 -45.98 -28.23 42.81
CA ALA A 281 -46.36 -27.28 43.89
C ALA A 281 -45.52 -25.99 44.15
N GLU A 282 -46.18 -24.86 43.89
CA GLU A 282 -45.99 -23.51 44.42
C GLU A 282 -46.66 -23.37 45.82
N PRO A 283 -46.52 -22.27 46.63
CA PRO A 283 -47.23 -21.01 46.32
C PRO A 283 -46.67 -19.65 46.86
N ALA A 284 -47.18 -18.57 46.26
CA ALA A 284 -47.55 -17.27 46.86
C ALA A 284 -46.52 -16.14 47.14
N ALA A 285 -46.63 -15.09 46.29
CA ALA A 285 -46.80 -13.65 46.62
C ALA A 285 -45.67 -12.81 47.28
N ALA A 286 -45.16 -11.81 46.53
CA ALA A 286 -45.49 -10.38 46.74
C ALA A 286 -44.83 -9.44 45.69
N GLU A 287 -45.39 -8.24 45.54
CA GLU A 287 -45.11 -7.18 44.56
C GLU A 287 -43.66 -6.66 44.49
N ALA A 288 -43.13 -6.44 43.26
CA ALA A 288 -42.64 -5.14 42.75
C ALA A 288 -41.88 -5.27 41.40
N ALA A 289 -41.98 -4.24 40.56
CA ALA A 289 -41.26 -4.05 39.29
C ALA A 289 -40.82 -2.56 39.18
N PRO A 290 -40.02 -2.13 38.18
CA PRO A 290 -39.31 -2.87 37.12
C PRO A 290 -37.83 -3.12 37.53
N ASP A 291 -36.84 -3.48 36.69
CA ASP A 291 -36.73 -3.58 35.22
C ASP A 291 -35.72 -4.68 34.84
N SER A 292 -35.41 -4.88 33.55
CA SER A 292 -34.37 -5.83 33.10
C SER A 292 -33.73 -5.47 31.75
N ALA A 293 -32.51 -4.94 31.80
CA ALA A 293 -31.62 -4.88 30.65
C ALA A 293 -31.00 -6.27 30.39
N SER A 294 -31.62 -7.06 29.51
CA SER A 294 -31.16 -8.43 29.20
C SER A 294 -30.03 -8.47 28.18
N VAL A 295 -29.00 -9.27 28.50
CA VAL A 295 -27.87 -9.59 27.63
C VAL A 295 -28.31 -10.37 26.39
N ALA A 296 -27.77 -10.03 25.22
CA ALA A 296 -27.69 -10.92 24.05
C ALA A 296 -26.24 -10.98 23.55
N VAL A 297 -25.70 -12.19 23.42
CA VAL A 297 -24.32 -12.45 22.97
C VAL A 297 -24.30 -12.71 21.46
N GLN A 298 -23.40 -12.06 20.71
CA GLN A 298 -22.96 -12.57 19.42
C GLN A 298 -21.66 -11.93 18.87
N ALA A 299 -20.85 -12.80 18.26
CA ALA A 299 -19.84 -12.55 17.21
C ALA A 299 -18.83 -11.39 17.36
N GLU A 300 -17.61 -11.73 17.78
CA GLU A 300 -16.40 -10.99 17.37
C GLU A 300 -16.00 -11.38 15.93
N VAL A 301 -15.74 -10.39 15.08
CA VAL A 301 -15.08 -10.57 13.76
C VAL A 301 -14.06 -9.45 13.58
N ASN A 302 -12.81 -9.81 13.26
CA ASN A 302 -11.73 -8.84 13.07
C ASN A 302 -11.86 -8.09 11.74
N ALA A 303 -11.86 -6.76 11.77
CA ALA A 303 -11.53 -5.89 10.64
C ALA A 303 -11.09 -4.51 11.15
N ASP A 304 -9.80 -4.17 10.99
CA ASP A 304 -9.25 -2.89 11.46
C ASP A 304 -8.05 -2.45 10.59
N ASP A 305 -8.32 -1.82 9.44
CA ASP A 305 -7.38 -0.94 8.71
C ASP A 305 -8.11 -0.05 7.68
N ALA A 306 -8.31 1.23 8.00
CA ALA A 306 -8.56 2.32 7.03
C ALA A 306 -8.35 3.70 7.69
N PRO A 307 -7.52 4.61 7.13
CA PRO A 307 -7.22 5.89 7.77
C PRO A 307 -8.24 6.99 7.44
N GLN A 308 -8.75 7.70 8.45
CA GLN A 308 -9.46 8.96 8.25
C GLN A 308 -8.49 10.14 8.10
N ALA A 309 -8.70 10.93 7.04
CA ALA A 309 -8.04 12.21 6.86
C ALA A 309 -8.72 13.30 7.69
N VAL A 310 -7.94 14.26 8.20
CA VAL A 310 -8.45 15.47 8.87
C VAL A 310 -8.09 16.69 8.03
N ALA A 311 -9.06 17.55 7.82
CA ALA A 311 -8.92 18.86 7.19
C ALA A 311 -9.77 19.87 7.96
N GLU A 312 -9.46 21.17 7.78
CA GLU A 312 -10.17 22.33 8.34
C GLU A 312 -10.08 22.49 9.88
N ALA A 313 -10.04 23.71 10.45
CA ALA A 313 -9.81 25.03 9.86
C ALA A 313 -9.08 25.97 10.84
N ALA A 314 -8.51 27.05 10.30
CA ALA A 314 -7.74 28.06 11.02
C ALA A 314 -8.61 29.11 11.75
N ALA A 315 -8.10 29.66 12.85
CA ALA A 315 -8.51 30.97 13.35
C ALA A 315 -7.42 31.67 14.20
N SER A 316 -7.13 32.92 13.83
CA SER A 316 -6.65 34.03 14.67
C SER A 316 -5.33 33.93 15.47
N ASP A 317 -4.31 34.63 14.95
CA ASP A 317 -3.39 35.43 15.78
C ASP A 317 -4.13 36.40 16.72
N THR A 318 -3.52 36.80 17.85
CA THR A 318 -3.12 38.21 18.13
C THR A 318 -2.76 38.45 19.61
N ARG A 319 -1.73 39.30 19.81
CA ARG A 319 -1.39 40.12 21.00
C ARG A 319 -0.53 39.56 22.14
N VAL A 320 0.60 40.24 22.30
CA VAL A 320 1.40 40.39 23.53
C VAL A 320 0.84 41.55 24.37
N ALA A 321 0.82 41.41 25.70
CA ALA A 321 1.26 42.43 26.71
C ALA A 321 0.51 42.32 28.06
N ALA A 322 1.31 42.38 29.14
CA ALA A 322 1.02 42.92 30.48
C ALA A 322 -0.35 42.69 31.15
N GLN A 323 -0.34 42.13 32.37
CA GLN A 323 -0.14 42.95 33.58
C GLN A 323 0.27 42.11 34.79
N ALA A 324 0.84 42.75 35.81
CA ALA A 324 1.14 42.18 37.12
C ALA A 324 0.85 43.22 38.20
N GLU A 325 0.18 42.81 39.29
CA GLU A 325 0.10 43.40 40.64
C GLU A 325 -0.84 42.48 41.46
N ALA A 326 -0.43 41.92 42.61
CA ALA A 326 -0.50 42.47 43.98
C ALA A 326 -1.95 42.45 44.56
N SER A 327 -2.26 42.26 45.86
CA SER A 327 -1.53 42.00 47.12
C SER A 327 -2.58 41.65 48.21
N ALA A 328 -2.36 41.08 49.42
CA ALA A 328 -1.20 40.48 50.13
C ALA A 328 -1.74 39.65 51.35
N ASN A 329 -0.96 39.51 52.43
CA ASN A 329 -1.27 38.92 53.76
C ASN A 329 -1.32 37.36 53.83
N ASP A 330 -0.90 36.70 54.92
CA ASP A 330 -0.35 37.18 56.21
C ASP A 330 0.79 36.28 56.76
N ALA A 331 1.46 36.72 57.82
CA ALA A 331 2.61 36.09 58.50
C ALA A 331 2.21 35.70 59.97
N PRO A 332 3.06 35.58 61.03
CA PRO A 332 4.53 35.72 61.13
C PRO A 332 5.29 34.77 62.11
N GLN A 333 6.60 35.04 62.29
CA GLN A 333 7.50 34.73 63.46
C GLN A 333 7.97 33.25 63.67
N THR A 334 9.17 32.96 64.22
CA THR A 334 10.24 33.78 64.88
C THR A 334 11.66 33.15 64.78
N ALA A 335 12.72 33.96 65.01
CA ALA A 335 14.08 33.58 65.53
C ALA A 335 15.04 32.72 64.65
N ASP A 336 16.39 32.78 64.76
CA ASP A 336 17.38 33.84 65.14
C ASP A 336 18.80 33.45 64.61
N VAL A 337 19.85 34.27 64.80
CA VAL A 337 21.14 34.26 64.03
C VAL A 337 22.40 34.31 64.93
N PRO A 338 23.44 33.42 64.78
CA PRO A 338 24.67 33.82 64.05
C PRO A 338 25.61 32.72 63.43
N GLN A 339 25.91 32.88 62.14
CA GLN A 339 27.25 33.20 61.56
C GLN A 339 28.56 32.47 61.98
N THR A 340 29.33 31.92 61.00
CA THR A 340 30.78 32.16 60.64
C THR A 340 31.64 30.94 60.22
N ALA A 341 32.64 31.20 59.34
CA ALA A 341 33.92 30.47 59.08
C ALA A 341 33.89 29.05 58.46
N ALA A 342 34.91 28.55 57.72
CA ALA A 342 36.03 29.16 56.94
C ALA A 342 36.75 28.06 56.07
N GLU A 343 37.64 28.46 55.15
CA GLU A 343 38.82 27.75 54.53
C GLU A 343 38.64 26.31 53.95
N THR A 344 39.00 25.89 52.71
CA THR A 344 40.06 26.13 51.68
C THR A 344 41.28 25.18 51.68
N ALA A 345 41.66 24.76 50.46
CA ALA A 345 42.99 24.30 49.99
C ALA A 345 43.42 22.81 50.12
N ALA A 346 44.53 22.49 49.42
CA ALA A 346 45.17 21.19 49.14
C ALA A 346 44.36 20.22 48.23
N GLU A 347 44.74 19.80 47.01
CA GLU A 347 46.03 19.68 46.28
C GLU A 347 46.90 18.47 46.68
N ASN A 348 47.00 17.45 45.80
CA ASN A 348 48.24 16.80 45.32
C ASN A 348 48.00 15.53 44.45
N ALA A 349 49.00 15.20 43.63
CA ALA A 349 49.29 13.89 43.02
C ALA A 349 50.83 13.65 43.20
N PRO A 350 51.51 12.61 42.65
CA PRO A 350 51.10 11.42 41.89
C PRO A 350 51.81 10.13 42.40
N ALA A 351 52.12 9.18 41.48
CA ALA A 351 53.27 8.25 41.46
C ALA A 351 53.13 6.74 41.85
N ALA A 352 53.17 5.90 40.79
CA ALA A 352 54.07 4.75 40.53
C ALA A 352 54.33 3.59 41.54
N ALA A 353 54.24 2.34 41.04
CA ALA A 353 55.34 1.35 40.90
C ALA A 353 54.95 -0.13 41.18
N GLN A 354 55.48 -1.05 40.33
CA GLN A 354 55.87 -2.47 40.54
C GLN A 354 54.88 -3.45 41.25
N ALA A 355 54.41 -4.58 40.69
CA ALA A 355 54.97 -5.67 39.85
C ALA A 355 55.53 -6.87 40.65
N ASP A 356 54.95 -8.07 40.45
CA ASP A 356 55.64 -9.37 40.63
C ASP A 356 54.91 -10.54 39.92
N THR A 357 55.56 -11.72 39.75
CA THR A 357 55.01 -12.90 39.02
C THR A 357 55.70 -14.22 39.41
N PRO A 358 54.98 -15.35 39.53
CA PRO A 358 55.39 -16.58 38.80
C PRO A 358 54.20 -17.39 38.22
N ALA A 359 54.23 -18.17 37.12
CA ALA A 359 55.27 -18.78 36.26
C ALA A 359 55.59 -20.29 36.52
N ASN A 360 54.83 -21.20 35.88
CA ASN A 360 55.22 -22.54 35.33
C ASN A 360 53.95 -23.32 34.88
N ALA A 361 53.96 -24.27 33.92
CA ALA A 361 55.03 -24.80 33.05
C ALA A 361 54.47 -25.29 31.68
N GLU A 362 55.38 -25.56 30.74
CA GLU A 362 55.18 -26.14 29.38
C GLU A 362 55.49 -27.68 29.37
N PRO A 363 55.59 -28.47 28.25
CA PRO A 363 55.77 -28.10 26.82
C PRO A 363 55.01 -28.92 25.72
N ALA A 364 55.22 -28.52 24.46
CA ALA A 364 55.14 -29.31 23.20
C ALA A 364 53.74 -29.75 22.66
N ALA A 365 53.46 -29.95 21.36
CA ALA A 365 54.07 -29.63 20.04
C ALA A 365 53.09 -30.12 18.92
N ALA A 366 53.10 -29.75 17.63
CA ALA A 366 53.64 -28.63 16.82
C ALA A 366 53.02 -28.70 15.39
N GLU A 367 53.34 -27.76 14.48
CA GLU A 367 53.08 -27.76 13.00
C GLU A 367 51.59 -27.68 12.54
N THR A 368 51.18 -27.02 11.43
CA THR A 368 51.78 -26.17 10.36
C THR A 368 50.72 -25.11 9.95
N ALA A 369 51.01 -23.84 9.62
CA ALA A 369 51.56 -23.31 8.35
C ALA A 369 50.67 -23.58 7.09
N VAL A 370 50.43 -22.65 6.13
CA VAL A 370 50.96 -21.28 5.94
C VAL A 370 50.12 -20.41 4.95
N ASP A 371 50.23 -19.08 5.06
CA ASP A 371 50.05 -17.96 4.10
C ASP A 371 49.03 -17.92 2.91
N ASN A 372 48.14 -16.90 2.96
CA ASN A 372 48.19 -15.62 2.18
C ASN A 372 47.85 -15.50 0.66
N ALA A 373 47.45 -14.27 0.29
CA ALA A 373 47.63 -13.54 -0.98
C ALA A 373 46.88 -13.91 -2.31
N SER A 374 45.90 -13.05 -2.63
CA SER A 374 45.89 -12.16 -3.83
C SER A 374 45.75 -12.69 -5.28
N VAL A 375 45.51 -11.73 -6.20
CA VAL A 375 45.52 -11.82 -7.69
C VAL A 375 44.33 -12.60 -8.29
N ALA A 376 43.43 -12.10 -9.15
CA ALA A 376 43.37 -11.02 -10.16
C ALA A 376 43.65 -11.43 -11.64
N ALA A 377 42.56 -11.68 -12.36
CA ALA A 377 42.30 -11.34 -13.78
C ALA A 377 42.94 -12.14 -14.97
N HIS A 378 42.22 -12.03 -16.10
CA HIS A 378 42.62 -12.21 -17.53
C HIS A 378 42.50 -13.57 -18.26
N ALA A 379 42.33 -13.44 -19.59
CA ALA A 379 42.18 -14.41 -20.69
C ALA A 379 40.79 -15.06 -20.85
N ASP A 380 39.92 -14.74 -21.83
CA ASP A 380 40.00 -14.29 -23.25
C ASP A 380 39.96 -15.43 -24.29
N ALA A 381 38.92 -15.41 -25.14
CA ALA A 381 38.73 -16.23 -26.34
C ALA A 381 37.63 -15.57 -27.22
N SER A 382 37.79 -15.59 -28.54
CA SER A 382 36.99 -14.76 -29.47
C SER A 382 36.71 -15.45 -30.82
N ALA A 383 35.79 -14.85 -31.58
CA ALA A 383 35.54 -14.99 -33.03
C ALA A 383 34.94 -16.30 -33.61
N ASN A 384 33.73 -16.14 -34.17
CA ASN A 384 33.21 -16.58 -35.49
C ASN A 384 31.67 -16.44 -35.41
N ASP A 385 30.93 -15.68 -36.22
CA ASP A 385 31.00 -15.34 -37.66
C ASP A 385 30.68 -16.52 -38.60
N ALA A 386 29.94 -16.23 -39.67
CA ALA A 386 29.11 -17.18 -40.43
C ALA A 386 29.85 -17.84 -41.63
N PRO A 387 29.22 -18.79 -42.35
CA PRO A 387 28.51 -18.35 -43.58
C PRO A 387 27.36 -19.26 -44.12
N ARG A 388 26.48 -18.63 -44.94
CA ARG A 388 25.65 -19.20 -46.06
C ARG A 388 24.64 -20.33 -45.76
N ALA A 389 23.43 -20.44 -46.33
CA ALA A 389 22.66 -19.82 -47.44
C ALA A 389 22.46 -20.65 -48.74
N ALA A 390 21.17 -20.90 -49.02
CA ALA A 390 20.49 -21.00 -50.33
C ALA A 390 20.45 -22.31 -51.15
N ILE A 391 19.36 -22.36 -51.97
CA ILE A 391 19.02 -23.21 -53.14
C ILE A 391 18.01 -24.36 -52.88
N LYS A 392 17.01 -24.67 -53.74
CA LYS A 392 16.04 -23.92 -54.60
C LYS A 392 15.16 -24.98 -55.34
N ALA A 393 13.86 -24.72 -55.55
CA ALA A 393 12.99 -25.29 -56.61
C ALA A 393 12.65 -26.81 -56.55
N GLU A 394 11.70 -27.36 -57.34
CA GLU A 394 10.91 -26.82 -58.48
C GLU A 394 9.54 -27.55 -58.64
N ALA A 395 8.53 -26.87 -59.22
CA ALA A 395 7.49 -27.31 -60.20
C ALA A 395 6.75 -28.69 -60.10
N GLU A 396 5.54 -28.92 -60.64
CA GLU A 396 4.41 -28.10 -61.17
C GLU A 396 3.17 -29.01 -61.40
N SER A 397 1.99 -28.41 -61.67
CA SER A 397 0.97 -28.81 -62.69
C SER A 397 -0.50 -28.76 -62.20
N ALA A 398 -1.39 -28.29 -63.07
CA ALA A 398 -2.85 -28.23 -62.88
C ALA A 398 -3.58 -28.51 -64.22
N PRO A 399 -4.83 -29.00 -64.15
CA PRO A 399 -5.93 -28.41 -64.94
C PRO A 399 -7.29 -28.42 -64.19
N ALA A 400 -8.40 -27.82 -64.63
CA ALA A 400 -8.72 -26.65 -65.48
C ALA A 400 -10.27 -26.57 -65.61
N SER A 401 -10.96 -25.54 -66.12
CA SER A 401 -10.88 -24.06 -66.10
C SER A 401 -12.14 -23.53 -66.82
N ASN A 402 -12.70 -22.36 -66.48
CA ASN A 402 -13.61 -21.64 -67.39
C ASN A 402 -13.66 -20.12 -67.16
N GLU A 403 -13.96 -19.37 -68.21
CA GLU A 403 -13.74 -17.92 -68.39
C GLU A 403 -14.91 -17.28 -69.22
N PRO A 404 -14.94 -15.99 -69.68
CA PRO A 404 -13.85 -15.00 -69.85
C PRO A 404 -14.09 -13.52 -69.43
N ALA A 405 -12.98 -12.76 -69.34
CA ALA A 405 -12.69 -11.34 -69.69
C ALA A 405 -13.77 -10.21 -69.59
N VAL A 406 -13.50 -8.92 -69.29
CA VAL A 406 -12.34 -7.98 -69.40
C VAL A 406 -12.48 -6.91 -68.26
N GLY A 407 -11.51 -6.14 -67.74
CA GLY A 407 -10.05 -6.00 -67.92
C GLY A 407 -9.56 -4.52 -67.99
N ALA A 408 -8.41 -4.20 -67.35
CA ALA A 408 -7.76 -2.85 -67.24
C ALA A 408 -8.52 -1.78 -66.41
N THR A 409 -7.92 -0.79 -65.70
CA THR A 409 -6.50 -0.35 -65.54
C THR A 409 -6.23 0.30 -64.16
N ASP A 410 -5.02 0.83 -63.96
CA ASP A 410 -4.33 1.31 -62.74
C ASP A 410 -4.79 2.65 -62.10
N ALA A 411 -4.24 2.93 -60.90
CA ALA A 411 -3.88 4.23 -60.28
C ALA A 411 -4.87 5.11 -59.47
N ALA A 412 -4.40 5.45 -58.25
CA ALA A 412 -4.56 6.71 -57.48
C ALA A 412 -5.90 7.10 -56.81
N ALA A 413 -5.80 7.93 -55.77
CA ALA A 413 -6.90 8.51 -54.98
C ALA A 413 -7.42 9.84 -55.60
N PRO A 414 -8.60 10.34 -55.17
CA PRO A 414 -8.55 11.51 -54.26
C PRO A 414 -9.73 11.66 -53.27
N VAL A 415 -9.65 12.77 -52.53
CA VAL A 415 -10.70 13.52 -51.82
C VAL A 415 -12.10 13.42 -52.47
N GLY A 416 -13.14 13.25 -51.64
CA GLY A 416 -14.54 13.45 -52.06
C GLY A 416 -14.95 14.92 -51.98
N ASP A 417 -15.32 15.50 -53.12
CA ASP A 417 -15.82 16.88 -53.27
C ASP A 417 -17.31 16.88 -53.70
N GLN A 418 -18.01 17.99 -53.52
CA GLN A 418 -19.45 18.11 -53.76
C GLN A 418 -19.80 18.31 -55.25
N PRO A 419 -20.81 17.58 -55.79
CA PRO A 419 -21.41 17.92 -57.08
C PRO A 419 -22.59 18.90 -56.91
N ARG A 420 -22.48 20.08 -57.52
CA ARG A 420 -23.65 20.94 -57.83
C ARG A 420 -24.33 20.45 -59.10
N ALA A 421 -25.67 20.32 -59.09
CA ALA A 421 -26.49 20.30 -60.30
C ALA A 421 -27.85 20.98 -60.04
N SER A 422 -28.27 21.82 -60.98
CA SER A 422 -29.41 22.74 -60.84
C SER A 422 -30.78 22.03 -60.84
N ALA A 423 -31.70 22.53 -60.01
CA ALA A 423 -33.14 22.37 -60.19
C ALA A 423 -33.83 23.74 -60.15
N THR A 424 -34.87 23.93 -60.97
CA THR A 424 -35.54 25.23 -61.16
C THR A 424 -36.50 25.55 -60.01
N ALA A 425 -36.61 26.82 -59.65
CA ALA A 425 -37.46 27.29 -58.56
C ALA A 425 -38.97 27.10 -58.82
N PRO A 426 -39.75 26.79 -57.78
CA PRO A 426 -41.04 27.42 -57.55
C PRO A 426 -40.85 28.73 -56.77
N VAL A 427 -41.52 29.77 -57.28
CA VAL A 427 -42.36 30.75 -56.57
C VAL A 427 -42.06 31.06 -55.09
N GLN A 428 -41.95 32.37 -54.83
CA GLN A 428 -41.92 33.04 -53.54
C GLN A 428 -42.98 32.53 -52.55
N ASP A 429 -42.59 32.33 -51.30
CA ASP A 429 -43.50 32.55 -50.17
C ASP A 429 -42.73 33.20 -48.99
N ALA A 430 -43.44 33.62 -47.95
CA ALA A 430 -42.93 34.54 -46.94
C ALA A 430 -41.70 34.03 -46.16
N ALA A 431 -40.79 34.95 -45.80
CA ALA A 431 -39.69 34.66 -44.90
C ALA A 431 -40.22 34.25 -43.51
N ALA A 432 -39.89 33.03 -43.07
CA ALA A 432 -40.26 32.53 -41.76
C ALA A 432 -39.71 33.45 -40.66
N PRO A 433 -40.55 34.04 -39.78
CA PRO A 433 -40.10 35.06 -38.84
C PRO A 433 -39.16 34.53 -37.74
N ASP A 434 -39.16 33.22 -37.50
CA ASP A 434 -38.58 32.59 -36.31
C ASP A 434 -37.33 31.73 -36.57
N ALA A 435 -36.76 31.74 -37.78
CA ALA A 435 -35.63 30.89 -38.18
C ALA A 435 -34.35 31.03 -37.31
N PHE A 436 -34.23 32.12 -36.52
CA PHE A 436 -33.18 32.24 -35.50
C PHE A 436 -33.54 31.52 -34.19
N ALA A 437 -34.81 31.50 -33.78
CA ALA A 437 -35.27 30.74 -32.61
C ALA A 437 -35.15 29.24 -32.85
N ASP A 438 -35.55 28.75 -34.03
CA ASP A 438 -35.43 27.33 -34.42
C ASP A 438 -33.99 26.80 -34.25
N LEU A 439 -32.99 27.60 -34.62
CA LEU A 439 -31.56 27.28 -34.46
C LEU A 439 -31.12 27.21 -32.99
N LEU A 440 -31.66 28.07 -32.13
CA LEU A 440 -31.34 28.07 -30.70
C LEU A 440 -32.01 26.90 -29.98
N ASP A 441 -33.22 26.54 -30.38
CA ASP A 441 -33.93 25.38 -29.82
C ASP A 441 -33.34 24.05 -30.32
N SER A 442 -32.82 23.99 -31.57
CA SER A 442 -32.05 22.82 -32.01
C SER A 442 -30.75 22.62 -31.20
N LEU A 443 -30.02 23.71 -30.92
CA LEU A 443 -28.80 23.66 -30.09
C LEU A 443 -29.12 23.33 -28.62
N ALA A 444 -30.22 23.85 -28.08
CA ALA A 444 -30.70 23.47 -26.75
C ALA A 444 -31.08 21.98 -26.68
N ALA A 445 -31.73 21.44 -27.72
CA ALA A 445 -32.08 20.03 -27.81
C ALA A 445 -30.86 19.11 -27.99
N GLU A 446 -29.79 19.56 -28.66
CA GLU A 446 -28.51 18.84 -28.69
C GLU A 446 -27.83 18.82 -27.31
N HIS A 447 -27.78 19.95 -26.62
CA HIS A 447 -27.25 20.00 -25.26
C HIS A 447 -28.05 19.14 -24.28
N ALA A 448 -29.38 19.12 -24.36
CA ALA A 448 -30.22 18.23 -23.55
C ALA A 448 -29.87 16.74 -23.77
N LYS A 449 -29.56 16.32 -25.01
CA LYS A 449 -29.05 14.97 -25.29
C LYS A 449 -27.68 14.72 -24.66
N HIS A 450 -26.80 15.74 -24.65
CA HIS A 450 -25.47 15.62 -24.02
C HIS A 450 -25.55 15.49 -22.49
N VAL A 451 -26.49 16.19 -21.84
CA VAL A 451 -26.77 16.05 -20.40
C VAL A 451 -27.36 14.66 -20.08
N ALA A 452 -28.30 14.20 -20.89
CA ALA A 452 -28.99 12.92 -20.70
C ALA A 452 -28.19 11.68 -21.16
N ALA A 453 -27.00 11.85 -21.75
CA ALA A 453 -26.16 10.73 -22.16
C ALA A 453 -25.58 9.96 -20.94
N PRO A 454 -25.45 8.62 -21.00
CA PRO A 454 -25.00 7.82 -19.84
C PRO A 454 -23.57 8.14 -19.40
N GLU A 455 -22.73 8.65 -20.31
CA GLU A 455 -21.35 9.08 -20.04
C GLU A 455 -21.22 10.56 -19.66
N SER A 456 -22.33 11.29 -19.44
CA SER A 456 -22.28 12.74 -19.15
C SER A 456 -21.50 13.06 -17.87
N ALA A 457 -21.46 12.14 -16.91
CA ALA A 457 -20.67 12.21 -15.68
C ALA A 457 -19.14 12.22 -15.90
N ALA A 458 -18.66 11.82 -17.09
CA ALA A 458 -17.25 11.86 -17.48
C ALA A 458 -16.83 13.19 -18.14
N LEU A 459 -17.78 14.08 -18.45
CA LEU A 459 -17.49 15.37 -19.09
C LEU A 459 -16.73 16.33 -18.15
N PRO A 460 -15.90 17.25 -18.70
CA PRO A 460 -15.27 18.30 -17.90
C PRO A 460 -16.32 19.13 -17.18
N ARG A 461 -16.20 19.28 -15.85
CA ARG A 461 -17.23 19.90 -14.96
C ARG A 461 -17.78 21.25 -15.42
N HIS A 462 -17.00 22.06 -16.13
CA HIS A 462 -17.42 23.37 -16.64
C HIS A 462 -18.09 23.30 -18.01
N LEU A 463 -17.89 22.24 -18.81
CA LEU A 463 -18.27 22.21 -20.24
C LEU A 463 -19.77 22.41 -20.47
N LEU A 464 -20.61 21.87 -19.58
CA LEU A 464 -22.07 22.04 -19.66
C LEU A 464 -22.50 23.44 -19.20
N GLY A 465 -21.99 23.95 -18.08
CA GLY A 465 -22.29 25.31 -17.59
C GLY A 465 -21.74 26.43 -18.50
N ASP A 466 -20.61 26.19 -19.17
CA ASP A 466 -20.04 27.04 -20.23
C ASP A 466 -21.04 27.19 -21.40
N PHE A 467 -21.75 26.11 -21.74
CA PHE A 467 -22.79 26.09 -22.78
C PHE A 467 -24.05 26.82 -22.33
N GLU A 468 -24.54 26.56 -21.11
CA GLU A 468 -25.69 27.27 -20.55
C GLU A 468 -25.43 28.78 -20.47
N THR A 469 -24.23 29.18 -20.04
CA THR A 469 -23.80 30.58 -19.98
C THR A 469 -23.74 31.22 -21.37
N ALA A 470 -23.17 30.52 -22.37
CA ALA A 470 -23.14 31.02 -23.74
C ALA A 470 -24.54 31.11 -24.38
N MET A 471 -25.45 30.17 -24.07
CA MET A 471 -26.84 30.23 -24.52
C MET A 471 -27.63 31.34 -23.84
N ALA A 472 -27.34 31.67 -22.58
CA ALA A 472 -27.94 32.80 -21.90
C ALA A 472 -27.52 34.14 -22.54
N ASP A 473 -26.25 34.29 -22.92
CA ASP A 473 -25.72 35.45 -23.66
C ASP A 473 -26.41 35.59 -25.03
N VAL A 474 -26.47 34.51 -25.82
CA VAL A 474 -27.17 34.50 -27.11
C VAL A 474 -28.66 34.83 -26.99
N ARG A 475 -29.35 34.32 -25.95
CA ARG A 475 -30.76 34.65 -25.66
C ARG A 475 -30.94 36.10 -25.22
N ALA A 476 -30.00 36.67 -24.46
CA ALA A 476 -30.00 38.11 -24.16
C ALA A 476 -29.81 38.95 -25.43
N GLY A 477 -28.97 38.48 -26.37
CA GLY A 477 -28.83 39.06 -27.70
C GLY A 477 -30.10 38.97 -28.56
N GLN A 478 -30.82 37.85 -28.51
CA GLN A 478 -32.12 37.66 -29.15
C GLN A 478 -33.16 38.66 -28.61
N ALA A 479 -33.24 38.82 -27.28
CA ALA A 479 -34.13 39.80 -26.64
C ALA A 479 -33.75 41.25 -26.99
N ALA A 480 -32.45 41.58 -27.00
CA ALA A 480 -31.95 42.90 -27.41
C ALA A 480 -32.31 43.22 -28.88
N LEU A 481 -32.20 42.23 -29.76
CA LEU A 481 -32.60 42.32 -31.17
C LEU A 481 -34.12 42.55 -31.30
N GLN A 482 -34.94 41.76 -30.62
CA GLN A 482 -36.41 41.89 -30.63
C GLN A 482 -36.86 43.27 -30.12
N ALA A 483 -36.31 43.75 -29.00
CA ALA A 483 -36.61 45.07 -28.45
C ALA A 483 -36.26 46.21 -29.43
N ARG A 484 -35.11 46.11 -30.11
CA ARG A 484 -34.68 47.08 -31.14
C ARG A 484 -35.53 47.02 -32.40
N ARG A 485 -36.02 45.84 -32.81
CA ARG A 485 -36.99 45.68 -33.90
C ARG A 485 -38.34 46.31 -33.58
N ALA A 486 -38.89 46.03 -32.41
CA ALA A 486 -40.18 46.56 -31.99
C ALA A 486 -40.16 48.11 -31.96
N ALA A 487 -39.07 48.68 -31.44
CA ALA A 487 -38.86 50.13 -31.46
C ALA A 487 -38.78 50.69 -32.90
N LEU A 488 -37.95 50.10 -33.77
CA LEU A 488 -37.81 50.55 -35.16
C LEU A 488 -39.12 50.45 -35.95
N ALA A 489 -39.83 49.32 -35.87
CA ALA A 489 -41.11 49.12 -36.54
C ALA A 489 -42.18 50.10 -36.01
N GLY A 490 -42.21 50.34 -34.69
CA GLY A 490 -43.08 51.32 -34.06
C GLY A 490 -42.83 52.74 -34.59
N TRP A 491 -41.58 53.20 -34.61
CA TRP A 491 -41.23 54.53 -35.13
C TRP A 491 -41.48 54.66 -36.64
N GLN A 492 -41.16 53.62 -37.42
CA GLN A 492 -41.49 53.58 -38.85
C GLN A 492 -42.99 53.70 -39.11
N SER A 493 -43.84 53.17 -38.23
CA SER A 493 -45.31 53.30 -38.32
C SER A 493 -45.85 54.69 -37.95
N ALA A 494 -45.16 55.43 -37.08
CA ALA A 494 -45.57 56.77 -36.64
C ALA A 494 -45.29 57.86 -37.70
N GLY A 495 -44.32 57.63 -38.59
CA GLY A 495 -43.95 58.53 -39.68
C GLY A 495 -43.04 59.69 -39.27
N PRO A 496 -42.18 60.20 -40.17
CA PRO A 496 -41.06 61.09 -39.84
C PRO A 496 -41.47 62.49 -39.36
N ALA A 497 -42.75 62.88 -39.51
CA ALA A 497 -43.27 64.16 -39.05
C ALA A 497 -43.71 64.15 -37.56
N ALA A 498 -43.84 62.98 -36.94
CA ALA A 498 -44.30 62.82 -35.56
C ALA A 498 -43.15 62.45 -34.58
N LEU A 499 -41.91 62.40 -35.05
CA LEU A 499 -40.75 61.90 -34.29
C LEU A 499 -39.76 63.04 -33.97
N SER A 500 -39.28 63.08 -32.72
CA SER A 500 -38.14 63.93 -32.34
C SER A 500 -36.81 63.18 -32.49
N ALA A 501 -35.84 63.81 -33.17
CA ALA A 501 -34.50 63.25 -33.34
C ALA A 501 -33.75 63.07 -32.00
N GLU A 502 -34.00 63.93 -31.02
CA GLU A 502 -33.41 63.82 -29.68
C GLU A 502 -34.00 62.65 -28.89
N GLU A 503 -35.32 62.45 -28.98
CA GLU A 503 -36.03 61.37 -28.29
C GLU A 503 -35.71 60.00 -28.90
N LEU A 504 -35.66 59.90 -30.24
CA LEU A 504 -35.16 58.72 -30.95
C LEU A 504 -33.73 58.36 -30.51
N THR A 505 -32.84 59.35 -30.46
CA THR A 505 -31.44 59.14 -30.03
C THR A 505 -31.33 58.72 -28.57
N ARG A 506 -32.20 59.24 -27.69
CA ARG A 506 -32.26 58.87 -26.27
C ARG A 506 -32.79 57.46 -26.07
N THR A 507 -33.92 57.13 -26.71
CA THR A 507 -34.59 55.83 -26.57
C THR A 507 -33.77 54.69 -27.17
N TRP A 508 -33.17 54.89 -28.35
CA TRP A 508 -32.28 53.90 -28.98
C TRP A 508 -31.01 53.60 -28.16
N LYS A 509 -30.52 54.58 -27.40
CA LYS A 509 -29.41 54.39 -26.45
C LYS A 509 -29.81 53.63 -25.18
N SER A 510 -31.05 53.77 -24.73
CA SER A 510 -31.57 53.02 -23.56
C SER A 510 -32.01 51.58 -23.85
N LEU A 511 -32.19 51.20 -25.12
CA LEU A 511 -32.48 49.80 -25.48
C LEU A 511 -31.23 48.92 -25.28
N PRO A 512 -31.37 47.65 -24.83
CA PRO A 512 -30.24 46.74 -24.60
C PRO A 512 -29.29 46.67 -25.81
N GLN A 513 -27.98 46.67 -25.56
CA GLN A 513 -26.95 46.64 -26.60
C GLN A 513 -26.31 45.25 -26.65
N HIS A 514 -26.18 44.68 -27.85
CA HIS A 514 -25.59 43.35 -28.05
C HIS A 514 -25.02 43.22 -29.47
N THR A 515 -24.02 42.35 -29.67
CA THR A 515 -23.37 42.05 -30.97
C THR A 515 -24.41 41.69 -32.05
N LEU A 516 -25.22 40.66 -31.79
CA LEU A 516 -26.33 40.20 -32.63
C LEU A 516 -27.32 41.32 -33.05
N ALA A 517 -27.48 42.37 -32.24
CA ALA A 517 -28.40 43.47 -32.53
C ALA A 517 -27.75 44.66 -33.27
N ALA A 518 -26.43 44.67 -33.46
CA ALA A 518 -25.70 45.76 -34.10
C ALA A 518 -26.09 45.94 -35.59
N GLY A 519 -26.52 44.87 -36.26
CA GLY A 519 -26.99 44.91 -37.66
C GLY A 519 -28.21 45.82 -37.91
N LEU A 520 -28.92 46.23 -36.86
CA LEU A 520 -30.05 47.18 -36.96
C LEU A 520 -29.62 48.65 -36.91
N GLN A 521 -28.37 48.96 -36.56
CA GLN A 521 -27.88 50.35 -36.46
C GLN A 521 -28.07 51.15 -37.78
N PRO A 522 -27.76 50.62 -38.98
CA PRO A 522 -27.97 51.38 -40.22
C PRO A 522 -29.45 51.69 -40.51
N ALA A 523 -30.38 50.84 -40.05
CA ALA A 523 -31.82 51.09 -40.18
C ALA A 523 -32.30 52.19 -39.22
N PHE A 524 -31.70 52.29 -38.03
CA PHE A 524 -31.90 53.42 -37.13
C PHE A 524 -31.32 54.72 -37.71
N ASP A 525 -30.09 54.69 -38.22
CA ASP A 525 -29.42 55.87 -38.77
C ASP A 525 -30.18 56.43 -39.99
N ALA A 526 -30.70 55.55 -40.85
CA ALA A 526 -31.56 55.93 -41.99
C ALA A 526 -32.90 56.54 -41.54
N LEU A 527 -33.53 56.00 -40.49
CA LEU A 527 -34.74 56.57 -39.90
C LEU A 527 -34.46 57.96 -39.29
N LEU A 528 -33.37 58.09 -38.51
CA LEU A 528 -32.98 59.36 -37.89
C LEU A 528 -32.68 60.45 -38.93
N ALA A 529 -32.05 60.07 -40.04
CA ALA A 529 -31.79 60.98 -41.17
C ALA A 529 -33.06 61.42 -41.93
N SER A 530 -34.20 60.73 -41.74
CA SER A 530 -35.49 61.09 -42.35
C SER A 530 -36.28 62.14 -41.56
N VAL A 531 -35.91 62.40 -40.29
CA VAL A 531 -36.58 63.38 -39.42
C VAL A 531 -36.15 64.80 -39.81
N PRO A 532 -37.10 65.74 -40.05
CA PRO A 532 -36.78 67.07 -40.58
C PRO A 532 -36.08 67.96 -39.54
N ALA A 533 -34.78 68.22 -39.76
CA ALA A 533 -33.99 69.10 -38.89
C ALA A 533 -34.51 70.55 -38.86
N THR A 534 -34.81 71.05 -37.66
CA THR A 534 -35.22 72.44 -37.41
C THR A 534 -34.13 73.44 -37.83
N ARG A 535 -34.46 74.40 -38.70
CA ARG A 535 -33.51 75.39 -39.23
C ARG A 535 -33.95 76.83 -38.96
N ARG A 536 -33.09 77.59 -38.26
CA ARG A 536 -32.27 78.69 -38.83
C ARG A 536 -32.12 79.94 -37.95
N ALA A 537 -30.87 80.29 -37.64
CA ALA A 537 -30.28 81.64 -37.58
C ALA A 537 -28.77 81.51 -37.28
N GLU A 538 -27.82 82.38 -37.67
CA GLU A 538 -27.54 83.18 -38.86
C GLU A 538 -26.17 83.89 -38.62
N ARG A 539 -25.41 84.22 -39.68
CA ARG A 539 -24.23 85.15 -39.71
C ARG A 539 -22.93 84.72 -38.97
N ASN A 540 -21.71 85.15 -39.36
CA ASN A 540 -21.29 86.11 -40.41
C ASN A 540 -19.92 85.77 -41.11
N GLU A 541 -19.60 86.56 -42.14
CA GLU A 541 -18.34 86.87 -42.87
C GLU A 541 -16.99 86.86 -42.07
N ARG A 542 -15.75 86.80 -42.61
CA ARG A 542 -15.11 86.88 -43.98
C ARG A 542 -13.64 86.29 -43.97
N PRO A 543 -12.80 86.32 -45.05
CA PRO A 543 -11.59 85.45 -45.23
C PRO A 543 -10.20 86.14 -45.09
N ASP A 544 -9.09 85.37 -45.18
CA ASP A 544 -8.07 85.49 -46.27
C ASP A 544 -6.97 84.38 -46.38
N ALA A 545 -6.36 84.27 -47.58
CA ALA A 545 -5.00 83.83 -48.00
C ALA A 545 -4.26 82.52 -47.58
N ALA A 546 -3.92 81.71 -48.61
CA ALA A 546 -2.72 80.83 -48.80
C ALA A 546 -2.56 79.52 -47.93
N ARG A 547 -1.73 78.50 -48.27
CA ARG A 547 -0.61 78.36 -49.24
C ARG A 547 -0.32 76.88 -49.65
N LYS A 548 -0.25 76.58 -50.97
CA LYS A 548 0.38 75.45 -51.75
C LYS A 548 0.38 73.95 -51.26
N PRO A 549 0.24 72.97 -52.19
CA PRO A 549 0.50 71.52 -52.00
C PRO A 549 1.88 71.07 -52.52
N GLN A 550 2.22 69.77 -52.39
CA GLN A 550 3.31 69.12 -53.16
C GLN A 550 3.13 67.57 -53.30
N ASP A 551 3.62 67.00 -54.40
CA ASP A 551 3.35 65.63 -54.89
C ASP A 551 4.50 64.61 -54.71
N ASN A 552 4.15 63.30 -54.71
CA ASN A 552 4.66 62.23 -55.60
C ASN A 552 4.15 60.84 -55.14
N GLN A 553 3.52 59.99 -55.98
CA GLN A 553 3.99 59.25 -57.17
C GLN A 553 4.81 57.97 -56.89
N THR A 554 4.17 56.81 -57.17
CA THR A 554 4.63 55.61 -57.95
C THR A 554 6.05 55.04 -57.80
N GLY A 555 6.30 53.72 -57.97
CA GLY A 555 5.39 52.61 -58.23
C GLY A 555 6.02 51.48 -59.09
N ALA A 556 5.67 50.21 -58.80
CA ALA A 556 5.94 48.98 -59.58
C ALA A 556 7.40 48.43 -59.68
N ALA A 557 7.47 47.16 -60.11
CA ALA A 557 8.65 46.30 -60.37
C ALA A 557 8.39 45.54 -61.73
N PRO A 558 9.04 44.41 -62.14
CA PRO A 558 10.22 43.68 -61.63
C PRO A 558 11.25 43.17 -62.70
N ALA A 559 12.33 42.55 -62.21
CA ALA A 559 13.28 41.57 -62.79
C ALA A 559 13.28 41.14 -64.29
N LYS A 560 14.48 41.11 -64.93
CA LYS A 560 15.17 39.87 -65.43
C LYS A 560 16.60 40.09 -66.01
N ALA A 561 17.31 38.97 -66.22
CA ALA A 561 18.78 38.78 -66.31
C ALA A 561 19.51 39.04 -67.66
N ALA A 562 20.86 39.10 -67.55
CA ALA A 562 21.91 38.73 -68.55
C ALA A 562 22.11 39.65 -69.80
N PRO A 563 23.27 39.64 -70.52
CA PRO A 563 24.34 38.62 -70.56
C PRO A 563 25.82 39.11 -70.47
N ALA A 564 26.74 38.18 -70.77
CA ALA A 564 28.20 38.17 -70.54
C ALA A 564 29.09 39.14 -71.36
N ASN A 565 30.33 39.39 -70.87
CA ASN A 565 31.54 39.24 -71.72
C ASN A 565 32.90 39.11 -70.98
N ALA A 566 33.82 38.39 -71.65
CA ALA A 566 35.30 38.51 -71.74
C ALA A 566 36.28 38.68 -70.54
N ALA A 567 37.48 38.10 -70.75
CA ALA A 567 38.83 38.49 -70.24
C ALA A 567 39.16 38.22 -68.74
N LYS A 568 40.41 37.97 -68.31
CA LYS A 568 41.69 37.64 -68.99
C LYS A 568 42.67 36.97 -67.99
N ASP A 569 43.86 36.58 -68.46
CA ASP A 569 45.19 36.40 -67.80
C ASP A 569 45.24 36.21 -66.26
N ASN A 570 46.07 35.35 -65.66
CA ASN A 570 47.48 35.09 -65.96
C ASN A 570 48.01 33.86 -65.17
N ARG A 571 49.01 33.12 -65.67
CA ARG A 571 49.86 32.24 -64.83
C ARG A 571 51.20 31.92 -65.47
N GLU A 572 52.26 31.92 -64.67
CA GLU A 572 53.64 32.02 -65.16
C GLU A 572 54.42 30.69 -65.28
N ASN A 573 55.15 30.57 -66.40
CA ASN A 573 56.57 30.23 -66.50
C ASN A 573 57.14 28.93 -65.86
N ARG A 574 57.41 27.93 -66.73
CA ARG A 574 58.65 27.13 -66.85
C ARG A 574 58.48 26.09 -67.98
N GLY A 575 59.46 25.75 -68.82
CA GLY A 575 60.79 26.33 -69.07
C GLY A 575 61.70 25.35 -69.83
N ALA A 576 62.44 25.84 -70.84
CA ALA A 576 63.53 25.18 -71.59
C ALA A 576 63.24 23.93 -72.48
N GLU A 577 63.54 24.11 -73.78
CA GLU A 577 64.50 23.31 -74.59
C GLU A 577 64.17 21.85 -75.03
N GLN A 578 64.64 21.33 -76.18
CA GLN A 578 65.57 21.81 -77.22
C GLN A 578 65.15 21.30 -78.64
N GLY A 579 65.90 21.62 -79.71
CA GLY A 579 65.61 21.20 -81.11
C GLY A 579 66.02 19.74 -81.45
N GLY A 580 66.10 19.32 -82.73
CA GLY A 580 65.87 20.05 -83.98
C GLY A 580 66.10 19.19 -85.25
N GLU A 581 65.64 19.73 -86.39
CA GLU A 581 65.95 19.46 -87.81
C GLU A 581 66.08 18.04 -88.44
N ARG A 582 65.58 18.01 -89.70
CA ARG A 582 65.81 17.02 -90.78
C ARG A 582 67.27 17.13 -91.31
N PRO A 583 67.85 16.07 -91.91
CA PRO A 583 67.83 16.00 -93.39
C PRO A 583 67.71 14.56 -93.95
N ALA A 584 68.22 14.31 -95.17
CA ALA A 584 67.82 13.20 -96.05
C ALA A 584 68.93 12.18 -96.41
N LYS A 585 68.53 11.15 -97.18
CA LYS A 585 69.32 9.99 -97.66
C LYS A 585 70.65 10.34 -98.36
N PRO A 586 71.64 9.44 -98.25
CA PRO A 586 72.36 8.89 -99.41
C PRO A 586 72.01 7.41 -99.67
N ALA A 587 72.66 6.76 -100.64
CA ALA A 587 72.22 5.48 -101.22
C ALA A 587 73.27 4.34 -101.19
N ARG A 588 72.75 3.10 -101.22
CA ARG A 588 73.37 1.81 -101.66
C ARG A 588 74.88 1.62 -101.51
N GLN A 589 75.24 0.60 -100.73
CA GLN A 589 76.12 -0.50 -101.17
C GLN A 589 75.68 -1.82 -100.51
N GLN A 590 76.10 -2.97 -101.04
CA GLN A 590 75.68 -4.30 -100.58
C GLN A 590 76.88 -5.17 -100.19
N ALA A 591 76.73 -5.95 -99.12
CA ALA A 591 77.63 -7.03 -98.71
C ALA A 591 76.76 -8.24 -98.27
N PRO A 592 77.28 -9.49 -98.33
CA PRO A 592 76.48 -10.70 -98.13
C PRO A 592 76.04 -10.93 -96.67
N ALA A 593 74.98 -11.70 -96.50
CA ALA A 593 74.34 -11.94 -95.21
C ALA A 593 75.12 -12.91 -94.30
N SER A 594 75.33 -12.51 -93.05
CA SER A 594 75.87 -13.36 -91.98
C SER A 594 74.76 -14.19 -91.29
N ASP A 595 75.14 -15.26 -90.58
CA ASP A 595 74.18 -16.12 -89.87
C ASP A 595 73.39 -15.40 -88.76
N ALA A 596 73.93 -14.33 -88.19
CA ALA A 596 73.19 -13.43 -87.30
C ALA A 596 71.93 -12.85 -87.96
N SER A 597 71.95 -12.62 -89.29
CA SER A 597 70.78 -12.18 -90.05
C SER A 597 69.73 -13.29 -90.20
N LYS A 598 70.15 -14.57 -90.23
CA LYS A 598 69.24 -15.73 -90.28
C LYS A 598 68.56 -15.94 -88.93
N GLU A 599 69.31 -15.91 -87.83
CA GLU A 599 68.73 -16.09 -86.49
C GLU A 599 67.85 -14.89 -86.09
N ALA A 600 68.23 -13.65 -86.43
CA ALA A 600 67.36 -12.48 -86.28
C ALA A 600 66.05 -12.62 -87.08
N ASN A 601 66.11 -13.17 -88.30
CA ASN A 601 64.90 -13.45 -89.09
C ASN A 601 64.04 -14.58 -88.50
N LYS A 602 64.67 -15.60 -87.89
CA LYS A 602 63.97 -16.68 -87.16
C LYS A 602 63.27 -16.17 -85.90
N GLN A 603 63.91 -15.32 -85.11
CA GLN A 603 63.31 -14.68 -83.94
C GLN A 603 62.19 -13.71 -84.31
N PHE A 604 62.35 -12.99 -85.44
CA PHE A 604 61.29 -12.17 -86.02
C PHE A 604 60.07 -13.00 -86.44
N MET A 605 60.28 -14.11 -87.16
CA MET A 605 59.19 -15.01 -87.53
C MET A 605 58.50 -15.59 -86.29
N ALA A 606 59.24 -16.04 -85.28
CA ALA A 606 58.66 -16.52 -84.03
C ALA A 606 57.85 -15.43 -83.27
N THR A 607 58.27 -14.17 -83.34
CA THR A 607 57.53 -13.04 -82.75
C THR A 607 56.27 -12.70 -83.58
N LEU A 608 56.30 -12.92 -84.90
CA LEU A 608 55.13 -12.82 -85.78
C LEU A 608 54.15 -13.98 -85.56
N ASP A 609 54.64 -15.21 -85.39
CA ASP A 609 53.82 -16.37 -85.04
C ASP A 609 53.17 -16.18 -83.65
N ALA A 610 53.88 -15.57 -82.69
CA ALA A 610 53.32 -15.18 -81.39
C ALA A 610 52.29 -14.04 -81.49
N MET A 611 52.52 -13.04 -82.35
CA MET A 611 51.55 -11.98 -82.65
C MET A 611 50.25 -12.57 -83.25
N GLU A 612 50.37 -13.51 -84.20
CA GLU A 612 49.21 -14.23 -84.76
C GLU A 612 48.47 -15.06 -83.70
N ALA A 613 49.19 -15.81 -82.87
CA ALA A 613 48.59 -16.59 -81.79
C ALA A 613 47.86 -15.71 -80.76
N ALA A 614 48.39 -14.52 -80.45
CA ALA A 614 47.76 -13.55 -79.58
C ALA A 614 46.49 -12.95 -80.21
N LEU A 615 46.50 -12.63 -81.51
CA LEU A 615 45.30 -12.17 -82.23
C LEU A 615 44.21 -13.25 -82.29
N ALA A 616 44.58 -14.51 -82.58
CA ALA A 616 43.66 -15.64 -82.59
C ALA A 616 43.02 -15.89 -81.20
N GLN A 617 43.69 -15.50 -80.11
CA GLN A 617 43.18 -15.52 -78.73
C GLN A 617 42.51 -14.20 -78.30
N GLY A 618 42.38 -13.20 -79.18
CA GLY A 618 41.81 -11.89 -78.86
C GLY A 618 42.67 -11.00 -77.94
N GLN A 619 43.93 -11.36 -77.69
CA GLN A 619 44.85 -10.70 -76.76
C GLN A 619 45.52 -9.48 -77.40
N LEU A 620 44.72 -8.47 -77.73
CA LEU A 620 45.16 -7.31 -78.52
C LEU A 620 46.31 -6.50 -77.91
N HIS A 621 46.45 -6.49 -76.58
CA HIS A 621 47.58 -5.83 -75.91
C HIS A 621 48.90 -6.58 -76.15
N ILE A 622 48.93 -7.90 -75.92
CA ILE A 622 50.09 -8.77 -76.22
C ILE A 622 50.44 -8.73 -77.71
N ALA A 623 49.44 -8.75 -78.60
CA ALA A 623 49.67 -8.61 -80.04
C ALA A 623 50.25 -7.23 -80.43
N ALA A 624 49.86 -6.15 -79.74
CA ALA A 624 50.42 -4.81 -79.96
C ALA A 624 51.86 -4.68 -79.42
N ASP A 625 52.19 -5.32 -78.30
CA ASP A 625 53.55 -5.38 -77.78
C ASP A 625 54.47 -6.22 -78.71
N HIS A 626 53.99 -7.35 -79.24
CA HIS A 626 54.70 -8.09 -80.28
C HIS A 626 54.89 -7.26 -81.56
N ASP A 627 53.88 -6.51 -82.01
CA ASP A 627 54.00 -5.60 -83.15
C ASP A 627 55.04 -4.48 -82.91
N LYS A 628 55.15 -3.99 -81.68
CA LYS A 628 56.18 -3.03 -81.28
C LYS A 628 57.58 -3.66 -81.36
N LEU A 629 57.77 -4.86 -80.80
CA LEU A 629 59.03 -5.60 -80.90
C LEU A 629 59.41 -5.86 -82.38
N LEU A 630 58.43 -6.19 -83.24
CA LEU A 630 58.56 -6.34 -84.69
C LEU A 630 58.80 -5.03 -85.48
N LYS A 631 58.74 -3.85 -84.83
CA LYS A 631 59.17 -2.56 -85.40
C LYS A 631 60.59 -2.20 -84.96
N GLU A 632 60.97 -2.60 -83.75
CA GLU A 632 62.28 -2.33 -83.15
C GLU A 632 63.36 -3.31 -83.64
N SER A 633 62.97 -4.53 -84.02
CA SER A 633 63.83 -5.56 -84.60
C SER A 633 64.40 -5.18 -85.99
N LYS A 634 65.72 -5.19 -86.14
CA LYS A 634 66.42 -4.89 -87.40
C LYS A 634 66.64 -6.15 -88.26
N THR A 635 65.60 -6.64 -88.93
CA THR A 635 65.69 -7.77 -89.86
C THR A 635 66.22 -7.38 -91.25
N GLY A 636 66.73 -8.39 -91.97
CA GLY A 636 67.11 -8.26 -93.38
C GLY A 636 65.90 -8.11 -94.30
N ARG A 637 66.15 -7.99 -95.61
CA ARG A 637 65.10 -7.78 -96.63
C ARG A 637 64.11 -8.96 -96.66
N LEU A 638 62.94 -8.76 -96.03
CA LEU A 638 61.83 -9.71 -96.03
C LEU A 638 61.51 -10.19 -97.45
N THR A 639 61.17 -11.47 -97.59
CA THR A 639 60.61 -11.98 -98.85
C THR A 639 59.19 -11.41 -99.05
N PRO A 640 58.69 -11.26 -100.30
CA PRO A 640 57.34 -10.77 -100.54
C PRO A 640 56.25 -11.45 -99.69
N PRO A 641 56.11 -12.80 -99.65
CA PRO A 641 55.06 -13.43 -98.85
C PRO A 641 55.23 -13.23 -97.34
N GLN A 642 56.44 -12.97 -96.83
CA GLN A 642 56.64 -12.61 -95.41
C GLN A 642 56.25 -11.17 -95.13
N ALA A 643 56.50 -10.25 -96.06
CA ALA A 643 56.02 -8.87 -95.98
C ALA A 643 54.49 -8.81 -96.07
N ASP A 644 53.89 -9.61 -96.96
CA ASP A 644 52.44 -9.72 -97.13
C ASP A 644 51.77 -10.36 -95.90
N ARG A 645 52.34 -11.44 -95.32
CA ARG A 645 51.90 -12.03 -94.05
C ARG A 645 51.95 -10.98 -92.93
N LEU A 646 53.09 -10.32 -92.73
CA LEU A 646 53.25 -9.28 -91.72
C LEU A 646 52.28 -8.09 -91.92
N ALA A 647 52.00 -7.70 -93.17
CA ALA A 647 51.03 -6.66 -93.50
C ALA A 647 49.58 -7.11 -93.21
N HIS A 648 49.25 -8.38 -93.48
CA HIS A 648 47.95 -8.97 -93.15
C HIS A 648 47.72 -9.01 -91.64
N VAL A 649 48.67 -9.54 -90.85
CA VAL A 649 48.57 -9.62 -89.37
C VAL A 649 48.55 -8.23 -88.74
N ARG A 650 49.29 -7.25 -89.27
CA ARG A 650 49.18 -5.84 -88.87
C ARG A 650 47.83 -5.23 -89.25
N GLY A 651 47.27 -5.62 -90.39
CA GLY A 651 45.91 -5.26 -90.81
C GLY A 651 44.85 -5.84 -89.87
N GLU A 652 45.02 -7.08 -89.41
CA GLU A 652 44.15 -7.75 -88.44
C GLU A 652 44.28 -7.16 -87.03
N LEU A 653 45.50 -6.94 -86.51
CA LEU A 653 45.73 -6.22 -85.27
C LEU A 653 45.09 -4.83 -85.31
N LYS A 654 45.28 -4.09 -86.41
CA LYS A 654 44.64 -2.79 -86.58
C LYS A 654 43.11 -2.93 -86.61
N ARG A 655 42.56 -3.85 -87.41
CA ARG A 655 41.11 -4.07 -87.53
C ARG A 655 40.51 -4.40 -86.17
N LEU A 656 41.05 -5.39 -85.47
CA LEU A 656 40.54 -5.82 -84.17
C LEU A 656 40.79 -4.77 -83.07
N GLY A 657 41.89 -4.03 -83.13
CA GLY A 657 42.16 -2.87 -82.27
C GLY A 657 41.18 -1.71 -82.49
N ASP A 658 40.87 -1.38 -83.74
CA ASP A 658 39.85 -0.39 -84.11
C ASP A 658 38.45 -0.86 -83.66
N TRP A 659 38.12 -2.16 -83.81
CA TRP A 659 36.88 -2.75 -83.29
C TRP A 659 36.78 -2.76 -81.76
N ALA A 660 37.85 -3.09 -81.05
CA ALA A 660 37.89 -3.05 -79.58
C ALA A 660 37.83 -1.61 -79.05
N ARG A 661 38.50 -0.67 -79.73
CA ARG A 661 38.42 0.76 -79.41
C ARG A 661 37.04 1.34 -79.73
N TRP A 662 36.37 0.86 -80.78
CA TRP A 662 34.97 1.18 -81.08
C TRP A 662 34.02 0.62 -80.01
N GLY A 663 34.07 -0.69 -79.73
CA GLY A 663 33.22 -1.32 -78.71
C GLY A 663 33.43 -0.74 -77.31
N GLY A 664 34.67 -0.51 -76.91
CA GLY A 664 35.00 0.19 -75.66
C GLY A 664 34.56 1.65 -75.62
N ASN A 665 34.39 2.32 -76.77
CA ASN A 665 33.78 3.65 -76.82
C ASN A 665 32.25 3.58 -76.76
N VAL A 666 31.61 2.56 -77.36
CA VAL A 666 30.17 2.29 -77.20
C VAL A 666 29.85 2.04 -75.73
N SER A 667 30.60 1.16 -75.05
CA SER A 667 30.41 0.92 -73.60
C SER A 667 30.76 2.13 -72.72
N ARG A 668 31.61 3.05 -73.18
CA ARG A 668 31.80 4.35 -72.51
C ARG A 668 30.61 5.28 -72.72
N GLU A 669 30.00 5.32 -73.90
CA GLU A 669 28.76 6.08 -74.13
C GLU A 669 27.58 5.49 -73.34
N GLU A 670 27.52 4.17 -73.17
CA GLU A 670 26.57 3.50 -72.28
C GLU A 670 26.83 3.87 -70.81
N LEU A 671 28.08 3.90 -70.34
CA LEU A 671 28.43 4.38 -69.00
C LEU A 671 28.13 5.88 -68.80
N VAL A 672 28.30 6.71 -69.82
CA VAL A 672 27.92 8.13 -69.79
C VAL A 672 26.41 8.26 -69.62
N LYS A 673 25.61 7.62 -70.48
CA LYS A 673 24.14 7.61 -70.38
C LYS A 673 23.69 7.08 -69.01
N ALA A 674 24.23 5.94 -68.59
CA ALA A 674 23.89 5.34 -67.30
C ALA A 674 24.25 6.18 -66.07
N VAL A 675 25.13 7.19 -66.20
CA VAL A 675 25.43 8.19 -65.16
C VAL A 675 24.59 9.46 -65.33
N GLU A 676 24.33 9.90 -66.56
CA GLU A 676 23.35 10.96 -66.86
C GLU A 676 21.96 10.56 -66.28
N ASP A 677 21.55 9.31 -66.47
CA ASP A 677 20.30 8.72 -65.95
C ASP A 677 20.24 8.56 -64.42
N LEU A 678 21.37 8.53 -63.69
CA LEU A 678 21.35 8.42 -62.22
C LEU A 678 20.64 9.60 -61.55
N GLN A 679 20.63 10.76 -62.21
CA GLN A 679 19.99 11.97 -61.70
C GLN A 679 18.46 11.82 -61.63
N GLY A 680 17.86 10.97 -62.46
CA GLY A 680 16.42 10.67 -62.42
C GLY A 680 16.01 9.57 -61.42
N GLN A 681 16.94 8.74 -60.93
CA GLN A 681 16.63 7.50 -60.21
C GLN A 681 16.24 7.67 -58.73
N GLN A 682 16.15 8.90 -58.20
CA GLN A 682 15.77 9.23 -56.80
C GLN A 682 16.41 8.35 -55.71
N LEU A 683 17.70 8.04 -55.87
CA LEU A 683 18.45 7.13 -54.99
C LEU A 683 18.79 7.78 -53.65
N ALA A 684 18.84 6.96 -52.58
CA ALA A 684 19.38 7.40 -51.30
C ALA A 684 20.84 7.85 -51.46
N MET A 685 21.24 8.94 -50.78
CA MET A 685 22.54 9.60 -51.00
C MET A 685 23.76 8.68 -50.83
N SER A 686 23.68 7.69 -49.94
CA SER A 686 24.71 6.67 -49.71
C SER A 686 24.78 5.61 -50.82
N GLU A 687 23.70 5.35 -51.54
CA GLU A 687 23.64 4.44 -52.68
C GLU A 687 24.03 5.16 -53.98
N LEU A 688 23.61 6.42 -54.13
CA LEU A 688 24.04 7.32 -55.20
C LEU A 688 25.58 7.44 -55.21
N ALA A 689 26.19 7.69 -54.04
CA ALA A 689 27.64 7.71 -53.88
C ALA A 689 28.31 6.38 -54.28
N LYS A 690 27.78 5.23 -53.84
CA LYS A 690 28.29 3.90 -54.21
C LYS A 690 28.16 3.63 -55.71
N LYS A 691 27.03 3.99 -56.33
CA LYS A 691 26.80 3.82 -57.77
C LYS A 691 27.78 4.66 -58.59
N VAL A 692 27.93 5.96 -58.30
CA VAL A 692 28.91 6.82 -59.00
C VAL A 692 30.34 6.29 -58.82
N GLY A 693 30.71 5.85 -57.62
CA GLY A 693 32.00 5.17 -57.38
C GLY A 693 32.19 3.92 -58.25
N SER A 694 31.17 3.05 -58.33
CA SER A 694 31.21 1.85 -59.18
C SER A 694 31.31 2.19 -60.67
N MET A 695 30.63 3.24 -61.15
CA MET A 695 30.74 3.67 -62.54
C MET A 695 32.14 4.19 -62.86
N ARG A 696 32.77 4.97 -61.96
CA ARG A 696 34.15 5.44 -62.11
C ARG A 696 35.16 4.27 -62.16
N GLU A 697 34.97 3.24 -61.35
CA GLU A 697 35.84 2.05 -61.39
C GLU A 697 35.61 1.20 -62.67
N ARG A 698 34.37 1.09 -63.16
CA ARG A 698 34.06 0.45 -64.47
C ARG A 698 34.70 1.19 -65.64
N TRP A 699 34.68 2.52 -65.63
CA TRP A 699 35.34 3.32 -66.66
C TRP A 699 36.85 3.05 -66.70
N LYS A 700 37.50 3.10 -65.52
CA LYS A 700 38.92 2.81 -65.35
C LYS A 700 39.30 1.39 -65.82
N ALA A 701 38.40 0.41 -65.67
CA ALA A 701 38.60 -0.93 -66.25
C ALA A 701 38.56 -0.92 -67.79
N LEU A 702 37.67 -0.15 -68.42
CA LEU A 702 37.63 -0.01 -69.89
C LEU A 702 38.90 0.64 -70.48
N ASP A 703 39.51 1.59 -69.77
CA ASP A 703 40.78 2.20 -70.20
C ASP A 703 41.94 1.19 -70.27
N GLY A 704 41.92 0.15 -69.44
CA GLY A 704 42.89 -0.95 -69.50
C GLY A 704 42.67 -1.94 -70.65
N VAL A 705 41.42 -2.13 -71.11
CA VAL A 705 41.07 -3.13 -72.15
C VAL A 705 41.02 -2.51 -73.56
N SER A 706 40.52 -1.27 -73.68
CA SER A 706 40.23 -0.60 -74.97
C SER A 706 41.17 0.57 -75.27
N GLY A 707 42.23 0.73 -74.47
CA GLY A 707 43.12 1.89 -74.47
C GLY A 707 42.41 3.17 -74.01
N PRO A 708 43.14 4.30 -73.88
CA PRO A 708 42.63 5.52 -73.28
C PRO A 708 41.46 6.13 -74.06
N ALA A 709 40.43 6.57 -73.34
CA ALA A 709 39.23 7.20 -73.89
C ALA A 709 39.51 8.47 -74.73
N PRO A 710 38.63 8.81 -75.70
CA PRO A 710 38.61 10.14 -76.31
C PRO A 710 38.34 11.23 -75.26
N LYS A 711 39.12 12.33 -75.31
CA LYS A 711 39.07 13.41 -74.31
C LYS A 711 37.65 13.91 -74.02
N GLY A 712 36.87 14.21 -75.05
CA GLY A 712 35.48 14.71 -74.89
C GLY A 712 34.48 13.68 -74.32
N LEU A 713 34.73 12.38 -74.43
CA LEU A 713 33.91 11.37 -73.74
C LEU A 713 34.26 11.29 -72.25
N TRP A 714 35.54 11.39 -71.89
CA TRP A 714 35.96 11.49 -70.49
C TRP A 714 35.45 12.77 -69.82
N GLU A 715 35.56 13.93 -70.48
CA GLU A 715 35.09 15.20 -69.94
C GLU A 715 33.57 15.19 -69.71
N ARG A 716 32.79 14.57 -70.61
CA ARG A 716 31.36 14.31 -70.39
C ARG A 716 31.10 13.37 -69.20
N PHE A 717 31.79 12.23 -69.15
CA PHE A 717 31.64 11.24 -68.09
C PHE A 717 31.97 11.80 -66.70
N ASP A 718 33.07 12.53 -66.57
CA ASP A 718 33.50 13.13 -65.30
C ASP A 718 32.57 14.27 -64.86
N THR A 719 32.08 15.08 -65.81
CA THR A 719 31.05 16.10 -65.56
C THR A 719 29.75 15.45 -65.07
N ALA A 720 29.26 14.41 -65.76
CA ALA A 720 28.05 13.68 -65.38
C ALA A 720 28.22 13.00 -64.00
N CYS A 721 29.36 12.36 -63.73
CA CYS A 721 29.68 11.78 -62.43
C CYS A 721 29.73 12.82 -61.31
N THR A 722 30.27 14.00 -61.59
CA THR A 722 30.39 15.10 -60.61
C THR A 722 29.04 15.72 -60.32
N ALA A 723 28.20 15.94 -61.34
CA ALA A 723 26.82 16.39 -61.18
C ALA A 723 25.98 15.36 -60.40
N ALA A 724 26.07 14.07 -60.73
CA ALA A 724 25.37 13.00 -60.02
C ALA A 724 25.83 12.81 -58.57
N TYR A 725 27.09 13.14 -58.23
CA TYR A 725 27.60 13.05 -56.86
C TYR A 725 27.33 14.31 -56.01
N ALA A 726 27.13 15.48 -56.63
CA ALA A 726 26.98 16.75 -55.91
C ALA A 726 25.89 16.76 -54.81
N PRO A 727 24.69 16.16 -54.98
CA PRO A 727 23.70 16.07 -53.91
C PRO A 727 24.18 15.25 -52.71
N ALA A 728 24.85 14.12 -52.96
CA ALA A 728 25.41 13.27 -51.92
C ALA A 728 26.55 13.98 -51.17
N ALA A 729 27.42 14.70 -51.89
CA ALA A 729 28.47 15.52 -51.30
C ALA A 729 27.93 16.62 -50.37
N ALA A 730 26.88 17.34 -50.81
CA ALA A 730 26.21 18.35 -49.99
C ALA A 730 25.56 17.73 -48.74
N HIS A 731 24.85 16.61 -48.88
CA HIS A 731 24.23 15.88 -47.77
C HIS A 731 25.26 15.36 -46.75
N PHE A 732 26.38 14.78 -47.20
CA PHE A 732 27.43 14.33 -46.29
C PHE A 732 28.17 15.47 -45.59
N LYS A 733 28.28 16.64 -46.26
CA LYS A 733 28.77 17.86 -45.62
C LYS A 733 27.80 18.33 -44.53
N HIS A 734 26.51 18.45 -44.84
CA HIS A 734 25.47 18.83 -43.87
C HIS A 734 25.51 17.93 -42.63
N LEU A 735 25.52 16.61 -42.81
CA LEU A 735 25.63 15.64 -41.73
C LEU A 735 26.94 15.78 -40.92
N ALA A 736 28.04 16.26 -41.52
CA ALA A 736 29.29 16.52 -40.81
C ALA A 736 29.25 17.82 -40.00
N ASP A 737 28.70 18.88 -40.58
CA ASP A 737 28.48 20.18 -39.93
C ASP A 737 27.48 20.03 -38.76
N GLU A 738 26.45 19.18 -38.90
CA GLU A 738 25.54 18.78 -37.82
C GLU A 738 26.26 18.02 -36.69
N ARG A 739 27.12 17.04 -37.02
CA ARG A 739 27.91 16.32 -36.00
C ARG A 739 28.82 17.28 -35.23
N HIS A 740 29.48 18.20 -35.92
CA HIS A 740 30.39 19.16 -35.30
C HIS A 740 29.64 20.20 -34.44
N THR A 741 28.51 20.73 -34.92
CA THR A 741 27.68 21.64 -34.11
C THR A 741 27.02 20.94 -32.91
N ASN A 742 26.72 19.65 -32.99
CA ASN A 742 26.26 18.87 -31.83
C ASN A 742 27.39 18.62 -30.82
N ALA A 743 28.62 18.36 -31.28
CA ALA A 743 29.79 18.27 -30.40
C ALA A 743 30.08 19.61 -29.69
N ALA A 744 29.95 20.74 -30.40
CA ALA A 744 30.10 22.07 -29.82
C ALA A 744 29.03 22.38 -28.75
N LYS A 745 27.75 22.03 -29.00
CA LYS A 745 26.66 22.12 -28.00
C LYS A 745 26.97 21.26 -26.76
N ALA A 746 27.46 20.05 -26.97
CA ALA A 746 27.84 19.14 -25.88
C ALA A 746 28.97 19.72 -25.02
N GLN A 747 30.02 20.28 -25.65
CA GLN A 747 31.11 20.92 -24.93
C GLN A 747 30.66 22.19 -24.16
N ALA A 748 29.71 22.96 -24.72
CA ALA A 748 29.12 24.10 -24.04
C ALA A 748 28.29 23.69 -22.80
N MET A 749 27.51 22.61 -22.89
CA MET A 749 26.80 22.04 -21.74
C MET A 749 27.77 21.59 -20.63
N ILE A 750 28.91 20.99 -20.97
CA ILE A 750 29.93 20.63 -19.98
C ILE A 750 30.43 21.88 -19.22
N SER A 751 30.75 22.97 -19.93
CA SER A 751 31.18 24.21 -19.28
C SER A 751 30.07 24.90 -18.45
N GLU A 752 28.79 24.76 -18.81
CA GLU A 752 27.67 25.23 -17.98
C GLU A 752 27.63 24.47 -16.64
N ILE A 753 27.87 23.15 -16.68
CA ILE A 753 27.90 22.27 -15.50
C ILE A 753 29.13 22.53 -14.63
N GLU A 754 30.31 22.71 -15.24
CA GLU A 754 31.56 23.03 -14.52
C GLU A 754 31.47 24.40 -13.83
N THR A 755 30.86 25.40 -14.49
CA THR A 755 30.57 26.71 -13.88
C THR A 755 29.59 26.57 -12.71
N MET A 756 28.46 25.86 -12.92
CA MET A 756 27.46 25.65 -11.87
C MET A 756 28.03 24.87 -10.66
N ALA A 757 28.91 23.90 -10.89
CA ALA A 757 29.62 23.18 -9.82
C ALA A 757 30.53 24.11 -9.00
N ALA A 758 31.25 25.03 -9.67
CA ALA A 758 32.08 26.03 -8.98
C ALA A 758 31.25 27.05 -8.19
N GLU A 759 30.11 27.50 -8.74
CA GLU A 759 29.15 28.37 -8.03
C GLU A 759 28.58 27.69 -6.78
N ILE A 760 28.19 26.42 -6.88
CA ILE A 760 27.69 25.62 -5.74
C ILE A 760 28.79 25.44 -4.69
N ALA A 761 30.04 25.21 -5.09
CA ALA A 761 31.17 25.07 -4.17
C ALA A 761 31.55 26.38 -3.47
N ALA A 762 31.23 27.54 -4.07
CA ALA A 762 31.41 28.87 -3.47
C ALA A 762 30.21 29.33 -2.61
N ALA A 763 29.02 28.73 -2.81
CA ALA A 763 27.81 29.09 -2.09
C ALA A 763 27.72 28.39 -0.73
N GLY A 764 27.65 29.17 0.36
CA GLY A 764 27.57 28.65 1.73
C GLY A 764 26.31 27.84 2.07
N THR A 765 25.26 27.90 1.25
CA THR A 765 24.01 27.13 1.42
C THR A 765 23.48 26.62 0.06
N PRO A 766 23.88 25.41 -0.38
CA PRO A 766 23.44 24.84 -1.65
C PRO A 766 21.92 24.61 -1.73
N ASN A 767 21.29 25.06 -2.82
CA ASN A 767 19.88 24.73 -3.10
C ASN A 767 19.75 23.31 -3.65
N TYR A 768 19.73 22.32 -2.76
CA TYR A 768 19.64 20.88 -3.07
C TYR A 768 18.47 20.52 -4.00
N LYS A 769 17.30 21.17 -3.86
CA LYS A 769 16.13 20.94 -4.72
C LYS A 769 16.35 21.48 -6.13
N GLY A 770 16.92 22.67 -6.25
CA GLY A 770 17.32 23.26 -7.54
C GLY A 770 18.38 22.43 -8.26
N LEU A 771 19.39 21.98 -7.52
CA LEU A 771 20.46 21.11 -8.01
C LEU A 771 19.93 19.77 -8.56
N ALA A 772 19.05 19.10 -7.82
CA ALA A 772 18.41 17.87 -8.30
C ALA A 772 17.64 18.09 -9.61
N ALA A 773 16.82 19.15 -9.69
CA ALA A 773 16.05 19.50 -10.88
C ALA A 773 16.95 19.89 -12.08
N ALA A 774 18.00 20.68 -11.85
CA ALA A 774 19.00 21.04 -12.85
C ALA A 774 19.68 19.79 -13.43
N SER A 775 20.07 18.84 -12.56
CA SER A 775 20.72 17.60 -12.99
C SER A 775 19.83 16.77 -13.94
N GLN A 776 18.52 16.72 -13.70
CA GLN A 776 17.58 16.02 -14.57
C GLN A 776 17.35 16.76 -15.89
N ARG A 777 17.26 18.09 -15.87
CA ARG A 777 17.23 18.94 -17.08
C ARG A 777 18.47 18.69 -17.96
N LEU A 778 19.66 18.66 -17.35
CA LEU A 778 20.95 18.47 -18.03
C LEU A 778 21.07 17.06 -18.62
N ARG A 779 20.69 16.01 -17.89
CA ARG A 779 20.67 14.63 -18.43
C ARG A 779 19.69 14.49 -19.61
N GLN A 780 18.53 15.15 -19.56
CA GLN A 780 17.58 15.17 -20.69
C GLN A 780 18.07 15.99 -21.89
N ALA A 781 18.78 17.10 -21.66
CA ALA A 781 19.42 17.86 -22.73
C ALA A 781 20.52 17.04 -23.41
N TRP A 782 21.35 16.35 -22.64
CA TRP A 782 22.39 15.44 -23.14
C TRP A 782 21.83 14.30 -23.98
N SER A 783 20.76 13.65 -23.52
CA SER A 783 20.12 12.55 -24.28
C SER A 783 19.44 13.00 -25.58
N ARG A 784 19.20 14.32 -25.74
CA ARG A 784 18.62 14.93 -26.95
C ARG A 784 19.68 15.49 -27.90
N LEU A 785 20.98 15.39 -27.59
CA LEU A 785 22.04 15.68 -28.55
C LEU A 785 21.95 14.71 -29.73
N GLY A 786 22.03 15.25 -30.95
CA GLY A 786 22.00 14.46 -32.19
C GLY A 786 23.27 13.63 -32.39
N ALA A 787 23.46 13.14 -33.63
CA ALA A 787 24.67 12.42 -33.99
C ALA A 787 25.94 13.27 -33.70
N ILE A 788 26.99 12.61 -33.22
CA ILE A 788 28.36 13.11 -32.95
C ILE A 788 29.33 11.98 -33.39
N ASP A 789 30.60 12.27 -33.70
CA ASP A 789 31.58 11.21 -33.99
C ASP A 789 31.77 10.25 -32.80
N ARG A 790 32.02 8.96 -33.07
CA ARG A 790 32.12 7.92 -32.03
C ARG A 790 33.31 8.12 -31.08
N LYS A 791 34.45 8.65 -31.55
CA LYS A 791 35.64 8.92 -30.72
C LYS A 791 35.45 10.18 -29.90
N GLU A 792 34.83 11.21 -30.49
CA GLU A 792 34.51 12.48 -29.83
C GLU A 792 33.43 12.29 -28.75
N LYS A 793 32.32 11.62 -29.08
CA LYS A 793 31.25 11.29 -28.15
C LYS A 793 31.77 10.55 -26.91
N LYS A 794 32.65 9.54 -27.05
CA LYS A 794 33.21 8.83 -25.88
C LYS A 794 34.00 9.77 -24.94
N LYS A 795 34.66 10.80 -25.46
CA LYS A 795 35.34 11.82 -24.62
C LYS A 795 34.31 12.73 -23.93
N LEU A 796 33.35 13.23 -24.70
CA LEU A 796 32.28 14.11 -24.21
C LEU A 796 31.42 13.45 -23.13
N ASP A 797 30.96 12.22 -23.34
CA ASP A 797 30.19 11.45 -22.35
C ASP A 797 31.00 11.27 -21.04
N SER A 798 32.31 11.07 -21.14
CA SER A 798 33.19 10.93 -19.96
C SER A 798 33.46 12.25 -19.23
N ALA A 799 33.54 13.37 -19.96
CA ALA A 799 33.69 14.70 -19.38
C ALA A 799 32.39 15.17 -18.73
N PHE A 800 31.24 14.98 -19.40
CA PHE A 800 29.91 15.25 -18.86
C PHE A 800 29.64 14.45 -17.58
N GLY A 801 30.01 13.17 -17.54
CA GLY A 801 29.96 12.36 -16.31
C GLY A 801 30.69 13.04 -15.15
N LYS A 802 31.98 13.34 -15.33
CA LYS A 802 32.81 14.00 -14.31
C LYS A 802 32.26 15.36 -13.85
N ALA A 803 31.79 16.19 -14.79
CA ALA A 803 31.20 17.48 -14.46
C ALA A 803 29.91 17.32 -13.65
N MET A 804 29.03 16.41 -14.05
CA MET A 804 27.79 16.07 -13.34
C MET A 804 28.06 15.49 -11.94
N ASP A 805 29.08 14.64 -11.81
CA ASP A 805 29.46 14.04 -10.52
C ASP A 805 30.03 15.11 -9.57
N ALA A 806 30.88 16.02 -10.07
CA ALA A 806 31.39 17.16 -9.30
C ALA A 806 30.27 18.12 -8.86
N MET A 807 29.32 18.43 -9.77
CA MET A 807 28.15 19.27 -9.46
C MET A 807 27.23 18.63 -8.41
N LEU A 808 27.11 17.30 -8.38
CA LEU A 808 26.24 16.56 -7.46
C LEU A 808 26.90 16.14 -6.13
N ALA A 809 28.23 16.16 -6.04
CA ALA A 809 28.96 15.76 -4.83
C ALA A 809 28.49 16.45 -3.52
N PRO A 810 28.14 17.75 -3.49
CA PRO A 810 27.61 18.38 -2.27
C PRO A 810 26.24 17.83 -1.83
N LEU A 811 25.36 17.50 -2.78
CA LEU A 811 24.06 16.87 -2.49
C LEU A 811 24.25 15.45 -1.93
N GLU A 812 25.15 14.68 -2.53
CA GLU A 812 25.48 13.34 -2.06
C GLU A 812 26.15 13.35 -0.67
N GLN A 813 26.99 14.35 -0.38
CA GLN A 813 27.56 14.51 0.94
C GLN A 813 26.49 14.88 2.00
N GLN A 814 25.56 15.78 1.70
CA GLN A 814 24.45 16.09 2.62
C GLN A 814 23.56 14.85 2.84
N ARG A 815 23.24 14.08 1.79
CA ARG A 815 22.49 12.82 1.90
C ARG A 815 23.15 11.84 2.88
N ARG A 816 24.49 11.76 2.90
CA ARG A 816 25.23 10.89 3.83
C ARG A 816 25.09 11.37 5.28
N VAL A 817 25.23 12.66 5.54
CA VAL A 817 25.01 13.24 6.88
C VAL A 817 23.58 12.96 7.36
N GLU A 818 22.60 13.09 6.47
CA GLU A 818 21.18 12.86 6.74
C GLU A 818 20.82 11.37 6.95
N VAL A 819 21.56 10.46 6.33
CA VAL A 819 21.50 9.01 6.62
C VAL A 819 22.11 8.74 7.98
N SER A 820 23.31 9.25 8.28
CA SER A 820 23.98 9.03 9.56
C SER A 820 23.17 9.57 10.75
N GLY A 821 22.58 10.77 10.66
CA GLY A 821 21.70 11.29 11.72
C GLY A 821 20.45 10.42 11.95
N ARG A 822 19.86 9.84 10.89
CA ARG A 822 18.77 8.84 11.02
C ARG A 822 19.25 7.54 11.65
N GLU A 823 20.48 7.09 11.37
CA GLU A 823 21.06 5.91 12.01
C GLU A 823 21.42 6.13 13.47
N GLU A 824 21.88 7.34 13.84
CA GLU A 824 22.05 7.78 15.22
C GLU A 824 20.72 7.77 15.99
N LEU A 825 19.61 8.26 15.39
CA LEU A 825 18.27 8.16 15.99
C LEU A 825 17.79 6.72 16.20
N ILE A 826 18.14 5.79 15.30
CA ILE A 826 17.87 4.35 15.46
C ILE A 826 18.68 3.80 16.63
N GLU A 827 19.96 4.14 16.74
CA GLU A 827 20.80 3.73 17.85
C GLU A 827 20.36 4.31 19.20
N GLU A 828 19.95 5.59 19.25
CA GLU A 828 19.38 6.21 20.44
C GLU A 828 18.12 5.47 20.89
N ALA A 829 17.19 5.17 19.95
CA ALA A 829 15.99 4.38 20.26
C ALA A 829 16.33 2.99 20.82
N LEU A 830 17.30 2.28 20.22
CA LEU A 830 17.76 0.96 20.69
C LEU A 830 18.46 1.00 22.06
N LYS A 831 18.93 2.16 22.53
CA LYS A 831 19.56 2.36 23.84
C LYS A 831 18.57 2.72 24.95
N LEU A 832 17.30 3.02 24.63
CA LEU A 832 16.28 3.37 25.62
C LEU A 832 15.83 2.16 26.43
N ASN A 833 15.79 2.28 27.76
CA ASN A 833 15.27 1.25 28.65
C ASN A 833 13.73 1.27 28.67
N PRO A 834 13.01 0.22 28.25
CA PRO A 834 11.55 0.22 28.24
C PRO A 834 10.91 0.47 29.61
N SER A 835 11.60 0.12 30.70
CA SER A 835 11.07 0.19 32.06
C SER A 835 11.15 1.59 32.71
N ASP A 836 11.93 2.51 32.14
CA ASP A 836 12.04 3.87 32.70
C ASP A 836 10.77 4.70 32.45
N ARG A 837 10.47 5.61 33.37
CA ARG A 837 9.31 6.52 33.32
C ARG A 837 9.35 7.42 32.08
N HIS A 838 10.51 7.96 31.76
CA HIS A 838 10.69 9.01 30.74
C HIS A 838 10.92 8.48 29.32
N THR A 839 11.00 7.17 29.15
CA THR A 839 11.20 6.53 27.84
C THR A 839 10.15 6.89 26.80
N LEU A 840 8.89 7.16 27.20
CA LEU A 840 7.85 7.59 26.26
C LEU A 840 8.07 9.02 25.77
N ASP A 841 8.57 9.91 26.63
CA ASP A 841 8.92 11.29 26.28
C ASP A 841 10.15 11.29 25.34
N ALA A 842 11.14 10.43 25.63
CA ALA A 842 12.31 10.23 24.79
C ALA A 842 11.96 9.66 23.40
N VAL A 843 11.10 8.63 23.32
CA VAL A 843 10.61 8.09 22.03
C VAL A 843 9.88 9.17 21.23
N ARG A 844 9.07 10.03 21.86
CA ARG A 844 8.43 11.17 21.18
C ARG A 844 9.46 12.15 20.63
N SER A 845 10.46 12.55 21.43
CA SER A 845 11.52 13.47 20.98
C SER A 845 12.34 12.90 19.81
N LEU A 846 12.61 11.58 19.82
CA LEU A 846 13.24 10.90 18.68
C LEU A 846 12.35 10.89 17.43
N GLN A 847 11.03 10.72 17.58
CA GLN A 847 10.07 10.80 16.46
C GLN A 847 9.94 12.23 15.90
N GLU A 848 10.05 13.26 16.75
CA GLU A 848 10.09 14.67 16.34
C GLU A 848 11.37 14.98 15.56
N ARG A 849 12.55 14.64 16.11
CA ARG A 849 13.85 14.75 15.42
C ARG A 849 13.88 13.97 14.10
N TRP A 850 13.26 12.78 14.04
CA TRP A 850 13.13 12.02 12.80
C TRP A 850 12.36 12.80 11.73
N GLN A 851 11.24 13.44 12.11
CA GLN A 851 10.48 14.25 11.17
C GLN A 851 11.25 15.50 10.72
N GLU A 852 12.09 16.10 11.57
CA GLU A 852 12.96 17.22 11.21
C GLU A 852 13.98 16.81 10.14
N HIS A 853 14.70 15.70 10.36
CA HIS A 853 15.59 15.09 9.36
C HIS A 853 14.89 14.73 8.05
N ALA A 854 13.67 14.16 8.12
CA ALA A 854 12.85 13.85 6.95
C ALA A 854 12.40 15.10 6.16
N LYS A 855 12.19 16.23 6.85
CA LYS A 855 11.85 17.53 6.25
C LYS A 855 13.09 18.26 5.69
N ALA A 856 14.24 18.13 6.34
CA ALA A 856 15.49 18.82 5.98
C ALA A 856 16.01 18.40 4.61
N LEU A 857 16.11 17.08 4.37
CA LEU A 857 16.40 16.53 3.05
C LEU A 857 15.71 15.18 2.83
N PRO A 858 14.76 15.08 1.88
CA PRO A 858 14.20 13.81 1.46
C PRO A 858 15.24 12.90 0.80
N LEU A 859 15.46 11.72 1.38
CA LEU A 859 16.34 10.69 0.81
C LEU A 859 15.64 9.91 -0.31
N GLU A 860 16.36 8.96 -0.92
CA GLU A 860 15.76 8.07 -1.92
C GLU A 860 14.78 7.10 -1.26
N ARG A 861 13.59 6.93 -1.85
CA ARG A 861 12.45 6.21 -1.25
C ARG A 861 12.83 4.85 -0.62
N LYS A 862 13.67 4.06 -1.28
CA LYS A 862 14.11 2.75 -0.80
C LYS A 862 15.03 2.84 0.44
N GLN A 863 15.87 3.86 0.52
CA GLN A 863 16.76 4.12 1.64
C GLN A 863 15.99 4.69 2.84
N GLU A 864 15.15 5.71 2.60
CA GLU A 864 14.26 6.28 3.61
C GLU A 864 13.33 5.22 4.21
N GLN A 865 12.73 4.34 3.37
CA GLN A 865 11.88 3.24 3.82
C GLN A 865 12.64 2.22 4.69
N ALA A 866 13.87 1.85 4.32
CA ALA A 866 14.67 0.89 5.09
C ALA A 866 15.13 1.46 6.45
N LEU A 867 15.49 2.75 6.48
CA LEU A 867 15.82 3.46 7.72
C LEU A 867 14.57 3.61 8.60
N TRP A 868 13.43 4.05 8.05
CA TRP A 868 12.16 4.17 8.78
C TRP A 868 11.68 2.84 9.35
N GLN A 869 11.80 1.73 8.61
CA GLN A 869 11.45 0.40 9.12
C GLN A 869 12.32 -0.02 10.31
N ARG A 870 13.64 0.27 10.28
CA ARG A 870 14.54 0.04 11.43
C ARG A 870 14.18 0.90 12.64
N PHE A 871 13.92 2.19 12.43
CA PHE A 871 13.55 3.13 13.50
C PHE A 871 12.22 2.75 14.14
N ARG A 872 11.19 2.51 13.32
CA ARG A 872 9.88 2.06 13.80
C ARG A 872 9.98 0.73 14.56
N ALA A 873 10.75 -0.25 14.07
CA ALA A 873 10.95 -1.51 14.78
C ALA A 873 11.62 -1.32 16.16
N ALA A 874 12.54 -0.37 16.31
CA ALA A 874 13.12 -0.02 17.60
C ALA A 874 12.08 0.62 18.55
N CYS A 875 11.25 1.55 18.06
CA CYS A 875 10.14 2.10 18.85
C CYS A 875 9.10 1.04 19.24
N ASP A 876 8.65 0.22 18.28
CA ASP A 876 7.61 -0.79 18.48
C ASP A 876 8.08 -1.86 19.50
N ALA A 877 9.38 -2.19 19.53
CA ALA A 877 9.98 -3.08 20.54
C ALA A 877 9.91 -2.52 21.97
N ILE A 878 10.07 -1.21 22.16
CA ILE A 878 9.92 -0.54 23.47
C ILE A 878 8.47 -0.66 23.95
N PHE A 879 7.49 -0.40 23.08
CA PHE A 879 6.07 -0.52 23.41
C PHE A 879 5.68 -1.98 23.71
N ALA A 880 6.20 -2.95 22.95
CA ALA A 880 5.99 -4.37 23.19
C ALA A 880 6.53 -4.81 24.57
N ALA A 881 7.77 -4.42 24.91
CA ALA A 881 8.36 -4.74 26.21
C ALA A 881 7.61 -4.11 27.40
N ARG A 882 7.09 -2.88 27.24
CA ARG A 882 6.22 -2.24 28.26
C ARG A 882 4.87 -2.94 28.39
N LYS A 883 4.27 -3.35 27.28
CA LYS A 883 2.99 -4.08 27.26
C LYS A 883 3.14 -5.44 27.94
N GLU A 884 4.22 -6.17 27.66
CA GLU A 884 4.52 -7.45 28.30
C GLU A 884 4.74 -7.30 29.81
N SER A 885 5.53 -6.31 30.23
CA SER A 885 5.73 -5.97 31.65
C SER A 885 4.42 -5.63 32.38
N ALA A 886 3.53 -4.87 31.73
CA ALA A 886 2.19 -4.57 32.26
C ALA A 886 1.31 -5.82 32.38
N HIS A 887 1.29 -6.69 31.36
CA HIS A 887 0.54 -7.95 31.38
C HIS A 887 1.08 -8.94 32.42
N ALA A 888 2.40 -9.05 32.59
CA ALA A 888 3.02 -9.84 33.64
C ALA A 888 2.57 -9.36 35.02
N ALA A 889 2.65 -8.05 35.29
CA ALA A 889 2.21 -7.47 36.55
C ALA A 889 0.69 -7.60 36.80
N ASP A 890 -0.14 -7.61 35.75
CA ASP A 890 -1.58 -7.92 35.89
C ASP A 890 -1.85 -9.41 36.13
N SER A 891 -1.06 -10.32 35.55
CA SER A 891 -1.16 -11.76 35.81
C SER A 891 -0.76 -12.09 37.26
N GLU A 892 0.30 -11.47 37.76
CA GLU A 892 0.73 -11.54 39.16
C GLU A 892 -0.37 -11.03 40.11
N ARG A 893 -0.96 -9.85 39.81
CA ARG A 893 -2.11 -9.33 40.57
C ARG A 893 -3.29 -10.30 40.58
N LYS A 894 -3.62 -10.94 39.46
CA LYS A 894 -4.70 -11.94 39.38
C LYS A 894 -4.37 -13.20 40.18
N ALA A 895 -3.12 -13.67 40.16
CA ALA A 895 -2.69 -14.79 40.99
C ALA A 895 -2.83 -14.47 42.50
N HIS A 896 -2.43 -13.27 42.93
CA HIS A 896 -2.66 -12.82 44.31
C HIS A 896 -4.14 -12.70 44.66
N LEU A 897 -5.00 -12.32 43.71
CA LEU A 897 -6.46 -12.29 43.94
C LEU A 897 -7.00 -13.69 44.22
N HIS A 898 -6.65 -14.68 43.41
CA HIS A 898 -7.09 -16.07 43.64
C HIS A 898 -6.56 -16.63 44.96
N VAL A 899 -5.31 -16.36 45.33
CA VAL A 899 -4.78 -16.73 46.66
C VAL A 899 -5.62 -16.11 47.80
N ARG A 900 -6.06 -14.86 47.66
CA ARG A 900 -6.96 -14.22 48.65
C ARG A 900 -8.39 -14.77 48.61
N GLU A 901 -8.89 -15.19 47.45
CA GLU A 901 -10.18 -15.88 47.31
C GLU A 901 -10.17 -17.26 47.96
N ASP A 902 -9.07 -18.01 47.82
CA ASP A 902 -8.85 -19.31 48.47
C ASP A 902 -8.76 -19.16 49.99
N ILE A 903 -8.07 -18.13 50.51
CA ILE A 903 -8.01 -17.86 51.96
C ILE A 903 -9.41 -17.57 52.53
N CYS A 904 -10.23 -16.78 51.81
CA CYS A 904 -11.63 -16.56 52.19
C CYS A 904 -12.43 -17.86 52.16
N ALA A 905 -12.33 -18.64 51.08
CA ALA A 905 -13.05 -19.90 50.93
C ALA A 905 -12.63 -20.95 51.99
N GLN A 906 -11.36 -20.98 52.40
CA GLN A 906 -10.88 -21.85 53.48
C GLN A 906 -11.49 -21.48 54.84
N LEU A 907 -11.64 -20.19 55.16
CA LEU A 907 -12.30 -19.74 56.38
C LEU A 907 -13.83 -19.95 56.33
N GLU A 908 -14.47 -19.68 55.19
CA GLU A 908 -15.92 -19.84 54.99
C GLU A 908 -16.37 -21.30 55.09
N ASN A 909 -15.58 -22.23 54.57
CA ASN A 909 -15.86 -23.67 54.60
C ASN A 909 -15.24 -24.39 55.81
N ALA A 910 -14.61 -23.66 56.76
CA ALA A 910 -13.96 -24.24 57.92
C ALA A 910 -14.99 -24.88 58.87
N THR A 911 -14.92 -26.21 59.02
CA THR A 911 -15.72 -26.97 59.98
C THR A 911 -14.84 -27.51 61.11
N PHE A 912 -15.28 -27.33 62.35
CA PHE A 912 -14.47 -27.61 63.54
C PHE A 912 -15.09 -28.77 64.34
N GLY A 913 -14.47 -29.94 64.26
CA GLY A 913 -14.86 -31.12 65.06
C GLY A 913 -14.10 -31.21 66.40
N GLY A 914 -14.52 -32.15 67.25
CA GLY A 914 -13.92 -32.41 68.57
C GLY A 914 -14.77 -31.89 69.72
N ASP A 915 -14.18 -31.81 70.91
CA ASP A 915 -14.78 -31.14 72.07
C ASP A 915 -14.63 -29.61 71.98
N ASP A 916 -15.39 -28.86 72.78
CA ASP A 916 -15.36 -27.39 72.82
C ASP A 916 -13.92 -26.83 72.94
N LYS A 917 -13.01 -27.55 73.61
CA LYS A 917 -11.60 -27.18 73.77
C LYS A 917 -10.80 -27.38 72.47
N ALA A 918 -10.94 -28.53 71.80
CA ALA A 918 -10.30 -28.77 70.50
C ALA A 918 -10.86 -27.83 69.41
N GLN A 919 -12.16 -27.58 69.41
CA GLN A 919 -12.81 -26.64 68.49
C GLN A 919 -12.20 -25.24 68.61
N LEU A 920 -12.12 -24.69 69.83
CA LEU A 920 -11.53 -23.37 70.08
C LEU A 920 -10.05 -23.28 69.68
N ALA A 921 -9.27 -24.34 69.93
CA ALA A 921 -7.86 -24.40 69.53
C ALA A 921 -7.70 -24.44 67.99
N ALA A 922 -8.56 -25.19 67.29
CA ALA A 922 -8.56 -25.28 65.83
C ALA A 922 -9.01 -23.96 65.18
N MET A 923 -10.03 -23.29 65.71
CA MET A 923 -10.47 -21.95 65.26
C MET A 923 -9.36 -20.91 65.41
N ALA A 924 -8.70 -20.88 66.58
CA ALA A 924 -7.59 -19.96 66.83
C ALA A 924 -6.39 -20.21 65.90
N LYS A 925 -6.11 -21.48 65.55
CA LYS A 925 -5.11 -21.82 64.53
C LYS A 925 -5.54 -21.34 63.13
N ALA A 926 -6.75 -21.69 62.69
CA ALA A 926 -7.24 -21.33 61.35
C ALA A 926 -7.20 -19.82 61.09
N LEU A 927 -7.62 -19.01 62.07
CA LEU A 927 -7.54 -17.54 61.99
C LEU A 927 -6.09 -17.02 61.91
N LYS A 928 -5.16 -17.63 62.64
CA LYS A 928 -3.73 -17.25 62.59
C LYS A 928 -3.10 -17.60 61.24
N ASP A 929 -3.35 -18.82 60.76
CA ASP A 929 -2.74 -19.32 59.52
C ASP A 929 -3.30 -18.56 58.30
N ALA A 930 -4.61 -18.27 58.28
CA ALA A 930 -5.23 -17.41 57.27
C ALA A 930 -4.70 -15.97 57.28
N ALA A 931 -4.47 -15.37 58.46
CA ALA A 931 -3.88 -14.04 58.56
C ALA A 931 -2.42 -14.01 58.05
N ALA A 932 -1.64 -15.06 58.34
CA ALA A 932 -0.28 -15.18 57.81
C ALA A 932 -0.27 -15.31 56.28
N ALA A 933 -1.15 -16.15 55.72
CA ALA A 933 -1.31 -16.30 54.27
C ALA A 933 -1.79 -14.99 53.60
N TRP A 934 -2.71 -14.26 54.23
CA TRP A 934 -3.21 -12.98 53.73
C TRP A 934 -2.09 -11.93 53.66
N HIS A 935 -1.27 -11.80 54.72
CA HIS A 935 -0.13 -10.89 54.73
C HIS A 935 1.03 -11.31 53.82
N ALA A 936 1.15 -12.61 53.48
CA ALA A 936 2.10 -13.10 52.50
C ALA A 936 1.65 -12.86 51.04
N SER A 937 0.37 -12.60 50.79
CA SER A 937 -0.16 -12.33 49.45
C SER A 937 0.08 -10.88 49.02
N GLY A 938 0.69 -10.70 47.85
CA GLY A 938 0.98 -9.38 47.28
C GLY A 938 -0.26 -8.59 46.84
N HIS A 939 -0.03 -7.51 46.07
CA HIS A 939 -1.11 -6.64 45.60
C HIS A 939 -2.04 -7.35 44.61
N VAL A 940 -3.33 -6.98 44.67
CA VAL A 940 -4.41 -7.50 43.81
C VAL A 940 -4.91 -6.41 42.86
N PRO A 941 -5.80 -6.70 41.88
CA PRO A 941 -6.40 -5.67 41.05
C PRO A 941 -7.27 -4.72 41.88
N ARG A 942 -7.09 -3.40 41.69
CA ARG A 942 -7.80 -2.36 42.46
C ARG A 942 -9.33 -2.51 42.45
N ALA A 943 -9.90 -2.94 41.32
CA ALA A 943 -11.35 -3.15 41.18
C ALA A 943 -11.90 -4.27 42.09
N SER A 944 -11.08 -5.25 42.46
CA SER A 944 -11.44 -6.36 43.36
C SER A 944 -11.01 -6.13 44.81
N GLU A 945 -10.07 -5.22 45.07
CA GLU A 945 -9.37 -5.05 46.35
C GLU A 945 -10.32 -4.83 47.54
N GLN A 946 -11.26 -3.89 47.43
CA GLN A 946 -12.25 -3.62 48.48
C GLN A 946 -13.19 -4.82 48.71
N LYS A 947 -13.62 -5.50 47.64
CA LYS A 947 -14.55 -6.63 47.72
C LYS A 947 -13.91 -7.83 48.41
N ILE A 948 -12.65 -8.14 48.08
CA ILE A 948 -11.95 -9.28 48.69
C ILE A 948 -11.58 -8.99 50.16
N GLU A 949 -11.23 -7.75 50.50
CA GLU A 949 -10.98 -7.34 51.88
C GLU A 949 -12.26 -7.43 52.75
N GLN A 950 -13.42 -7.02 52.20
CA GLN A 950 -14.72 -7.18 52.87
C GLN A 950 -15.07 -8.65 53.09
N ARG A 951 -14.88 -9.51 52.07
CA ARG A 951 -15.10 -10.96 52.18
C ARG A 951 -14.23 -11.59 53.27
N TYR A 952 -12.94 -11.27 53.31
CA TYR A 952 -12.01 -11.74 54.34
C TYR A 952 -12.44 -11.31 55.75
N LYS A 953 -12.81 -10.04 55.94
CA LYS A 953 -13.32 -9.53 57.23
C LYS A 953 -14.59 -10.26 57.67
N ALA A 954 -15.51 -10.56 56.75
CA ALA A 954 -16.74 -11.31 57.04
C ALA A 954 -16.44 -12.77 57.43
N ALA A 955 -15.55 -13.45 56.71
CA ALA A 955 -15.15 -14.83 57.00
C ALA A 955 -14.44 -14.95 58.37
N VAL A 956 -13.53 -14.02 58.69
CA VAL A 956 -12.89 -13.91 60.01
C VAL A 956 -13.93 -13.69 61.11
N ALA A 957 -14.88 -12.78 60.93
CA ALA A 957 -15.93 -12.50 61.91
C ALA A 957 -16.85 -13.71 62.13
N ALA A 958 -17.15 -14.50 61.10
CA ALA A 958 -17.96 -15.71 61.21
C ALA A 958 -17.29 -16.77 62.09
N VAL A 959 -15.99 -17.04 61.89
CA VAL A 959 -15.23 -18.00 62.72
C VAL A 959 -15.07 -17.49 64.16
N GLN A 960 -14.87 -16.18 64.36
CA GLN A 960 -14.86 -15.57 65.70
C GLN A 960 -16.20 -15.73 66.42
N ALA A 961 -17.33 -15.50 65.74
CA ALA A 961 -18.66 -15.67 66.30
C ALA A 961 -18.95 -17.13 66.72
N GLN A 962 -18.48 -18.13 65.96
CA GLN A 962 -18.57 -19.54 66.35
C GLN A 962 -17.77 -19.82 67.64
N SER A 963 -16.54 -19.31 67.73
CA SER A 963 -15.70 -19.41 68.92
C SER A 963 -16.40 -18.81 70.16
N ASP A 964 -16.97 -17.61 70.02
CA ASP A 964 -17.59 -16.92 71.14
C ASP A 964 -18.93 -17.57 71.55
N ALA A 965 -19.65 -18.18 70.61
CA ALA A 965 -20.81 -19.02 70.90
C ALA A 965 -20.43 -20.29 71.71
N ILE A 966 -19.30 -20.94 71.38
CA ILE A 966 -18.77 -22.07 72.15
C ILE A 966 -18.41 -21.63 73.58
N ARG A 967 -17.67 -20.53 73.75
CA ARG A 967 -17.33 -19.98 75.09
C ARG A 967 -18.58 -19.67 75.91
N LYS A 968 -19.59 -19.02 75.30
CA LYS A 968 -20.85 -18.69 75.97
C LYS A 968 -21.65 -19.94 76.37
N ARG A 969 -21.67 -20.98 75.52
CA ARG A 969 -22.27 -22.28 75.84
C ARG A 969 -21.59 -22.94 77.04
N ALA A 970 -20.26 -22.99 77.04
CA ALA A 970 -19.47 -23.54 78.13
C ALA A 970 -19.66 -22.77 79.45
N GLY A 971 -19.66 -21.44 79.41
CA GLY A 971 -19.94 -20.57 80.56
C GLY A 971 -21.34 -20.78 81.15
N ALA A 972 -22.36 -20.87 80.29
CA ALA A 972 -23.73 -21.14 80.71
C ALA A 972 -23.89 -22.55 81.33
N ALA A 973 -23.24 -23.57 80.76
CA ALA A 973 -23.21 -24.92 81.34
C ALA A 973 -22.53 -24.93 82.72
N GLN A 974 -21.37 -24.27 82.84
CA GLN A 974 -20.61 -24.14 84.08
C GLN A 974 -21.41 -23.40 85.18
N ALA A 975 -22.18 -22.38 84.82
CA ALA A 975 -23.05 -21.65 85.76
C ALA A 975 -24.29 -22.46 86.19
N ASN A 976 -24.91 -23.22 85.27
CA ASN A 976 -26.02 -24.12 85.62
C ASN A 976 -25.56 -25.23 86.58
N ALA A 977 -24.42 -25.87 86.31
CA ALA A 977 -23.86 -26.88 87.20
C ALA A 977 -23.51 -26.30 88.58
N LEU A 978 -22.98 -25.07 88.65
CA LEU A 978 -22.66 -24.38 89.90
C LEU A 978 -23.91 -24.12 90.74
N ARG A 979 -24.98 -23.63 90.11
CA ARG A 979 -26.31 -23.46 90.70
C ARG A 979 -26.82 -24.78 91.28
N ASP A 980 -26.79 -25.85 90.50
CA ASP A 980 -27.39 -27.13 90.88
C ASP A 980 -26.64 -27.80 92.03
N LYS A 981 -25.30 -27.74 92.03
CA LYS A 981 -24.49 -28.22 93.17
C LYS A 981 -24.69 -27.37 94.43
N LEU A 982 -24.70 -26.02 94.34
CA LEU A 982 -25.00 -25.20 95.52
C LEU A 982 -26.41 -25.49 96.07
N ARG A 983 -27.40 -25.65 95.20
CA ARG A 983 -28.78 -26.00 95.59
C ARG A 983 -28.85 -27.37 96.27
N LEU A 984 -28.05 -28.35 95.85
CA LEU A 984 -27.94 -29.64 96.53
C LEU A 984 -27.32 -29.48 97.95
N VAL A 985 -26.26 -28.67 98.10
CA VAL A 985 -25.68 -28.38 99.42
C VAL A 985 -26.69 -27.67 100.34
N GLN A 986 -27.38 -26.65 99.85
CA GLN A 986 -28.42 -25.93 100.60
C GLN A 986 -29.59 -26.84 100.99
N ALA A 987 -29.96 -27.81 100.15
CA ALA A 987 -30.99 -28.79 100.46
C ALA A 987 -30.55 -29.77 101.57
N LEU A 988 -29.29 -30.22 101.56
CA LEU A 988 -28.71 -31.02 102.65
C LEU A 988 -28.63 -30.22 103.96
N GLU A 989 -28.13 -28.99 103.91
CA GLU A 989 -28.07 -28.06 105.05
C GLU A 989 -29.46 -27.78 105.64
N THR A 990 -30.50 -27.72 104.80
CA THR A 990 -31.89 -27.57 105.24
C THR A 990 -32.45 -28.87 105.82
N ALA A 991 -32.15 -30.04 105.26
CA ALA A 991 -32.56 -31.32 105.83
C ALA A 991 -31.97 -31.53 107.23
N LEU A 992 -30.72 -31.11 107.44
CA LEU A 992 -30.02 -31.15 108.73
C LEU A 992 -30.65 -30.29 109.83
N THR A 993 -31.55 -29.34 109.52
CA THR A 993 -32.31 -28.59 110.56
C THR A 993 -33.66 -29.22 110.89
N GLY A 994 -34.15 -30.16 110.07
CA GLY A 994 -35.30 -31.01 110.38
C GLY A 994 -34.96 -32.12 111.38
N ALA A 995 -35.93 -33.00 111.65
CA ALA A 995 -35.76 -34.13 112.56
C ALA A 995 -35.39 -35.46 111.86
N ASP A 996 -35.47 -35.52 110.53
CA ASP A 996 -35.30 -36.75 109.75
C ASP A 996 -33.83 -37.19 109.65
N ALA A 997 -33.58 -38.49 109.65
CA ALA A 997 -32.23 -39.05 109.52
C ALA A 997 -31.67 -38.83 108.10
N ILE A 998 -30.39 -38.44 107.99
CA ILE A 998 -29.74 -38.17 106.71
C ILE A 998 -29.04 -39.44 106.18
N ASP A 999 -29.58 -40.04 105.11
CA ASP A 999 -28.86 -41.09 104.36
C ASP A 999 -27.73 -40.49 103.53
N SER A 1000 -26.51 -40.58 104.06
CA SER A 1000 -25.30 -40.07 103.39
C SER A 1000 -25.04 -40.72 102.02
N ALA A 1001 -25.51 -41.95 101.77
CA ALA A 1001 -25.28 -42.64 100.51
C ALA A 1001 -26.18 -42.11 99.37
N ASP A 1002 -27.45 -41.83 99.66
CA ASP A 1002 -28.37 -41.15 98.74
C ASP A 1002 -27.84 -39.76 98.36
N TRP A 1003 -27.46 -38.94 99.34
CA TRP A 1003 -26.87 -37.62 99.07
C TRP A 1003 -25.57 -37.71 98.24
N GLU A 1004 -24.68 -38.67 98.53
CA GLU A 1004 -23.46 -38.85 97.73
C GLU A 1004 -23.76 -39.31 96.29
N GLY A 1005 -24.78 -40.13 96.10
CA GLY A 1005 -25.33 -40.46 94.78
C GLY A 1005 -25.84 -39.23 94.03
N ARG A 1006 -26.63 -38.37 94.70
CA ARG A 1006 -27.11 -37.09 94.14
C ARG A 1006 -25.97 -36.14 93.79
N TRP A 1007 -24.90 -36.07 94.60
CA TRP A 1007 -23.73 -35.24 94.29
C TRP A 1007 -23.01 -35.74 93.03
N LYS A 1008 -22.79 -37.05 92.91
CA LYS A 1008 -22.12 -37.68 91.76
C LYS A 1008 -22.94 -37.62 90.47
N ALA A 1009 -24.26 -37.49 90.57
CA ALA A 1009 -25.15 -37.31 89.42
C ALA A 1009 -25.11 -35.88 88.82
N LEU A 1010 -24.55 -34.89 89.53
CA LEU A 1010 -24.46 -33.51 89.04
C LEU A 1010 -23.14 -33.24 88.28
N PRO A 1011 -23.17 -32.45 87.18
CA PRO A 1011 -21.98 -32.20 86.37
C PRO A 1011 -20.78 -31.63 87.16
N PRO A 1012 -19.54 -31.98 86.79
CA PRO A 1012 -18.35 -31.44 87.43
C PRO A 1012 -18.19 -29.94 87.16
N LEU A 1013 -17.61 -29.22 88.11
CA LEU A 1013 -17.28 -27.80 88.01
C LEU A 1013 -15.78 -27.59 87.78
N ALA A 1014 -15.40 -26.39 87.35
CA ALA A 1014 -14.05 -25.87 87.48
C ALA A 1014 -13.54 -26.06 88.92
N ALA A 1015 -12.30 -26.53 89.05
CA ALA A 1015 -11.79 -27.19 90.24
C ALA A 1015 -11.92 -26.38 91.55
N GLU A 1016 -11.82 -25.05 91.49
CA GLU A 1016 -11.97 -24.17 92.65
C GLU A 1016 -13.39 -24.19 93.22
N TYR A 1017 -14.41 -24.14 92.35
CA TYR A 1017 -15.81 -24.21 92.76
C TYR A 1017 -16.20 -25.62 93.20
N GLU A 1018 -15.75 -26.66 92.49
CA GLU A 1018 -15.97 -28.06 92.86
C GLU A 1018 -15.42 -28.33 94.27
N ARG A 1019 -14.15 -27.99 94.51
CA ARG A 1019 -13.49 -28.13 95.82
C ARG A 1019 -14.21 -27.33 96.90
N THR A 1020 -14.63 -26.11 96.61
CA THR A 1020 -15.27 -25.22 97.58
C THR A 1020 -16.62 -25.77 98.04
N LEU A 1021 -17.50 -26.11 97.09
CA LEU A 1021 -18.81 -26.67 97.42
C LEU A 1021 -18.69 -28.08 98.02
N HIS A 1022 -17.78 -28.92 97.52
CA HIS A 1022 -17.54 -30.25 98.10
C HIS A 1022 -17.01 -30.17 99.55
N THR A 1023 -16.20 -29.17 99.89
CA THR A 1023 -15.71 -28.98 101.27
C THR A 1023 -16.87 -28.64 102.22
N ARG A 1024 -17.78 -27.76 101.79
CA ARG A 1024 -19.00 -27.39 102.54
C ARG A 1024 -19.96 -28.58 102.67
N TYR A 1025 -20.19 -29.30 101.57
CA TYR A 1025 -20.99 -30.52 101.50
C TYR A 1025 -20.49 -31.63 102.43
N ALA A 1026 -19.18 -31.91 102.40
CA ALA A 1026 -18.55 -32.92 103.25
C ALA A 1026 -18.61 -32.52 104.75
N ALA A 1027 -18.51 -31.22 105.07
CA ALA A 1027 -18.70 -30.73 106.43
C ALA A 1027 -20.14 -30.96 106.94
N ALA A 1028 -21.15 -30.81 106.07
CA ALA A 1028 -22.54 -31.09 106.38
C ALA A 1028 -22.79 -32.58 106.69
N LEU A 1029 -22.31 -33.50 105.84
CA LEU A 1029 -22.40 -34.94 106.11
C LEU A 1029 -21.61 -35.35 107.37
N ALA A 1030 -20.42 -34.78 107.58
CA ALA A 1030 -19.62 -35.05 108.77
C ALA A 1030 -20.28 -34.56 110.06
N ALA A 1031 -21.16 -33.55 109.99
CA ALA A 1031 -21.92 -33.08 111.16
C ALA A 1031 -22.97 -34.10 111.62
N GLU A 1032 -23.66 -34.77 110.69
CA GLU A 1032 -24.58 -35.89 111.01
C GLU A 1032 -23.79 -37.07 111.60
N ALA A 1033 -22.77 -37.56 110.86
CA ALA A 1033 -22.00 -38.75 111.23
C ALA A 1033 -21.25 -38.64 112.57
N GLN A 1034 -21.02 -37.41 113.07
CA GLN A 1034 -20.40 -37.14 114.37
C GLN A 1034 -21.40 -36.72 115.46
N GLY A 1035 -22.71 -36.75 115.20
CA GLY A 1035 -23.75 -36.30 116.14
C GLY A 1035 -23.74 -34.79 116.42
N LYS A 1036 -23.09 -33.99 115.58
CA LYS A 1036 -22.88 -32.53 115.74
C LYS A 1036 -23.92 -31.68 115.01
N ARG A 1037 -24.96 -32.31 114.45
CA ARG A 1037 -26.08 -31.71 113.71
C ARG A 1037 -26.57 -30.37 114.29
N ALA A 1038 -26.86 -30.32 115.59
CA ALA A 1038 -27.35 -29.10 116.26
C ALA A 1038 -26.33 -27.94 116.27
N ALA A 1039 -25.04 -28.23 116.43
CA ALA A 1039 -23.99 -27.21 116.38
C ALA A 1039 -23.79 -26.66 114.96
N TYR A 1040 -23.91 -27.53 113.94
CA TYR A 1040 -23.85 -27.13 112.54
C TYR A 1040 -25.09 -26.33 112.12
N ALA A 1041 -26.29 -26.74 112.56
CA ALA A 1041 -27.52 -25.96 112.38
C ALA A 1041 -27.43 -24.54 113.00
N GLY A 1042 -26.83 -24.41 114.20
CA GLY A 1042 -26.55 -23.11 114.82
C GLY A 1042 -25.57 -22.25 114.00
N GLN A 1043 -24.55 -22.86 113.39
CA GLN A 1043 -23.64 -22.18 112.46
C GLN A 1043 -24.37 -21.70 111.19
N LEU A 1044 -25.26 -22.52 110.63
CA LEU A 1044 -26.05 -22.19 109.44
C LEU A 1044 -27.02 -21.02 109.67
N GLU A 1045 -27.70 -20.95 110.83
CA GLU A 1045 -28.56 -19.81 111.14
C GLU A 1045 -27.75 -18.53 111.40
N ALA A 1046 -26.61 -18.63 112.11
CA ALA A 1046 -25.70 -17.50 112.32
C ALA A 1046 -25.14 -16.94 110.99
N GLY A 1047 -24.99 -17.77 109.96
CA GLY A 1047 -24.57 -17.35 108.61
C GLY A 1047 -25.62 -16.54 107.83
N ARG A 1048 -26.91 -16.67 108.14
CA ARG A 1048 -28.03 -16.13 107.33
C ARG A 1048 -27.95 -14.63 107.08
N ALA A 1049 -27.66 -13.82 108.11
CA ALA A 1049 -27.58 -12.37 107.96
C ALA A 1049 -26.42 -11.94 107.03
N LYS A 1050 -25.29 -12.65 107.10
CA LYS A 1050 -24.12 -12.40 106.25
C LYS A 1050 -24.39 -12.82 104.79
N LEU A 1051 -25.08 -13.95 104.59
CA LEU A 1051 -25.49 -14.42 103.26
C LEU A 1051 -26.31 -13.35 102.53
N LEU A 1052 -27.32 -12.77 103.18
CA LEU A 1052 -28.15 -11.71 102.61
C LEU A 1052 -27.34 -10.48 102.19
N GLN A 1053 -26.35 -10.07 103.01
CA GLN A 1053 -25.49 -8.92 102.70
C GLN A 1053 -24.58 -9.18 101.49
N GLU A 1054 -23.96 -10.36 101.38
CA GLU A 1054 -23.08 -10.66 100.24
C GLU A 1054 -23.88 -10.93 98.94
N VAL A 1055 -25.09 -11.51 99.02
CA VAL A 1055 -25.99 -11.63 97.85
C VAL A 1055 -26.36 -10.24 97.32
N LEU A 1056 -26.76 -9.32 98.21
CA LEU A 1056 -27.07 -7.94 97.87
C LEU A 1056 -25.86 -7.19 97.27
N ARG A 1057 -24.66 -7.44 97.80
CA ARG A 1057 -23.39 -6.93 97.26
C ARG A 1057 -23.13 -7.43 95.83
N LEU A 1058 -23.33 -8.72 95.59
CA LEU A 1058 -23.11 -9.36 94.30
C LEU A 1058 -24.12 -8.90 93.25
N GLU A 1059 -25.36 -8.60 93.64
CA GLU A 1059 -26.37 -7.99 92.75
C GLU A 1059 -25.97 -6.57 92.31
N ILE A 1060 -25.44 -5.76 93.24
CA ILE A 1060 -24.89 -4.43 92.92
C ILE A 1060 -23.75 -4.54 91.93
N VAL A 1061 -22.80 -5.47 92.15
CA VAL A 1061 -21.61 -5.65 91.29
C VAL A 1061 -21.97 -6.24 89.92
N ALA A 1062 -22.93 -7.16 89.85
CA ALA A 1062 -23.38 -7.80 88.61
C ALA A 1062 -24.45 -6.99 87.85
N GLY A 1063 -24.88 -5.83 88.37
CA GLY A 1063 -25.94 -5.01 87.76
C GLY A 1063 -27.31 -5.68 87.73
N VAL A 1064 -27.55 -6.68 88.58
CA VAL A 1064 -28.84 -7.38 88.74
C VAL A 1064 -29.74 -6.53 89.64
N ASP A 1065 -31.05 -6.53 89.42
CA ASP A 1065 -32.00 -5.88 90.32
C ASP A 1065 -32.20 -6.73 91.60
N SER A 1066 -32.24 -6.06 92.75
CA SER A 1066 -32.49 -6.71 94.05
C SER A 1066 -33.98 -6.84 94.37
N GLY A 1067 -34.84 -6.08 93.69
CA GLY A 1067 -36.23 -5.90 94.06
C GLY A 1067 -36.45 -4.73 95.03
N ALA A 1068 -37.68 -4.20 95.01
CA ALA A 1068 -38.00 -2.90 95.60
C ALA A 1068 -37.84 -2.83 97.13
N GLU A 1069 -38.08 -3.92 97.88
CA GLU A 1069 -37.92 -3.86 99.35
C GLU A 1069 -36.46 -3.77 99.79
N PHE A 1070 -35.53 -4.31 98.99
CA PHE A 1070 -34.11 -4.23 99.26
C PHE A 1070 -33.47 -2.91 98.81
N ALA A 1071 -34.21 -2.01 98.15
CA ALA A 1071 -33.67 -0.76 97.61
C ALA A 1071 -32.99 0.13 98.69
N ARG A 1072 -33.54 0.16 99.91
CA ARG A 1072 -32.96 0.92 101.04
C ARG A 1072 -31.62 0.34 101.48
N ASP A 1073 -31.53 -0.98 101.63
CA ASP A 1073 -30.30 -1.66 102.03
C ASP A 1073 -29.28 -1.69 100.89
N ARG A 1074 -29.72 -1.76 99.64
CA ARG A 1074 -28.88 -1.64 98.43
C ARG A 1074 -28.17 -0.30 98.42
N LEU A 1075 -28.91 0.80 98.62
CA LEU A 1075 -28.35 2.16 98.67
C LEU A 1075 -27.41 2.33 99.88
N LYS A 1076 -27.80 1.84 101.06
CA LYS A 1076 -26.94 1.82 102.25
C LYS A 1076 -25.62 1.10 101.97
N LEU A 1077 -25.67 -0.09 101.39
CA LEU A 1077 -24.51 -0.92 101.08
C LEU A 1077 -23.64 -0.31 99.97
N GLN A 1078 -24.23 0.36 98.97
CA GLN A 1078 -23.49 1.15 97.98
C GLN A 1078 -22.69 2.29 98.64
N VAL A 1079 -23.31 3.04 99.56
CA VAL A 1079 -22.62 4.10 100.31
C VAL A 1079 -21.53 3.52 101.22
N GLU A 1080 -21.78 2.40 101.90
CA GLU A 1080 -20.83 1.70 102.76
C GLU A 1080 -19.61 1.17 101.97
N VAL A 1081 -19.84 0.59 100.78
CA VAL A 1081 -18.78 0.13 99.87
C VAL A 1081 -17.95 1.30 99.35
N LEU A 1082 -18.58 2.42 98.95
CA LEU A 1082 -17.85 3.62 98.51
C LEU A 1082 -17.01 4.24 99.64
N GLN A 1083 -17.58 4.38 100.84
CA GLN A 1083 -16.86 4.91 102.02
C GLN A 1083 -15.71 4.01 102.46
N SER A 1084 -15.88 2.68 102.39
CA SER A 1084 -14.82 1.73 102.73
C SER A 1084 -13.73 1.63 101.66
N SER A 1085 -14.06 1.74 100.36
CA SER A 1085 -13.03 1.84 99.30
C SER A 1085 -12.20 3.11 99.42
N LEU A 1086 -12.82 4.25 99.77
CA LEU A 1086 -12.14 5.52 99.98
C LEU A 1086 -11.26 5.54 101.24
N LYS A 1087 -11.63 4.79 102.30
CA LYS A 1087 -10.86 4.74 103.56
C LYS A 1087 -9.75 3.69 103.61
N SER A 1088 -9.91 2.54 102.93
CA SER A 1088 -9.04 1.38 103.16
C SER A 1088 -7.90 1.22 102.14
N GLY A 1089 -8.01 1.81 100.96
CA GLY A 1089 -7.01 1.68 99.88
C GLY A 1089 -6.83 0.27 99.30
N GLN A 1090 -7.56 -0.74 99.82
CA GLN A 1090 -7.48 -2.11 99.32
C GLN A 1090 -8.25 -2.25 98.01
N LYS A 1091 -7.69 -3.02 97.07
CA LYS A 1091 -8.41 -3.42 95.85
C LYS A 1091 -9.62 -4.27 96.25
N PRO A 1092 -10.83 -4.03 95.69
CA PRO A 1092 -11.96 -4.90 95.93
C PRO A 1092 -11.65 -6.32 95.46
N MET A 1093 -12.16 -7.33 96.18
CA MET A 1093 -12.04 -8.74 95.78
C MET A 1093 -12.58 -8.93 94.36
N THR A 1094 -11.92 -9.78 93.56
CA THR A 1094 -12.40 -10.11 92.21
C THR A 1094 -13.78 -10.75 92.27
N GLN A 1095 -14.59 -10.58 91.22
CA GLN A 1095 -15.96 -11.10 91.18
C GLN A 1095 -15.99 -12.62 91.43
N ALA A 1096 -15.07 -13.38 90.82
CA ALA A 1096 -14.90 -14.81 91.05
C ALA A 1096 -14.55 -15.15 92.51
N ALA A 1097 -13.68 -14.38 93.17
CA ALA A 1097 -13.36 -14.59 94.59
C ALA A 1097 -14.57 -14.32 95.50
N GLN A 1098 -15.41 -13.32 95.18
CA GLN A 1098 -16.66 -13.07 95.90
C GLN A 1098 -17.67 -14.21 95.69
N PHE A 1099 -17.75 -14.82 94.51
CA PHE A 1099 -18.60 -16.01 94.28
C PHE A 1099 -18.06 -17.28 94.94
N LEU A 1100 -16.75 -17.50 94.97
CA LEU A 1100 -16.15 -18.57 95.76
C LEU A 1100 -16.45 -18.38 97.25
N GLN A 1101 -16.40 -17.14 97.77
CA GLN A 1101 -16.82 -16.84 99.14
C GLN A 1101 -18.31 -17.14 99.40
N LEU A 1102 -19.21 -16.80 98.45
CA LEU A 1102 -20.63 -17.14 98.53
C LEU A 1102 -20.86 -18.66 98.56
N CYS A 1103 -20.16 -19.40 97.70
CA CYS A 1103 -20.20 -20.86 97.66
C CYS A 1103 -19.68 -21.49 98.96
N ALA A 1104 -18.60 -20.94 99.51
CA ALA A 1104 -17.95 -21.42 100.73
C ALA A 1104 -18.76 -21.18 102.02
N MET A 1105 -19.75 -20.28 102.02
CA MET A 1105 -20.41 -19.81 103.24
C MET A 1105 -21.57 -20.72 103.69
N PRO A 1106 -21.42 -21.55 104.74
CA PRO A 1106 -22.55 -22.29 105.31
C PRO A 1106 -23.55 -21.30 105.92
N ALA A 1107 -24.77 -21.24 105.38
CA ALA A 1107 -25.82 -20.34 105.80
C ALA A 1107 -27.21 -20.80 105.31
N LEU A 1108 -28.25 -20.72 106.15
CA LEU A 1108 -29.62 -21.04 105.75
C LEU A 1108 -30.22 -19.98 104.81
N ALA A 1109 -30.25 -20.28 103.52
CA ALA A 1109 -31.05 -19.55 102.54
C ALA A 1109 -32.54 -19.91 102.68
N ASP A 1110 -33.43 -18.93 102.56
CA ASP A 1110 -34.84 -19.18 102.24
C ASP A 1110 -35.02 -19.36 100.73
N ALA A 1111 -36.19 -19.81 100.28
CA ALA A 1111 -36.48 -20.01 98.86
C ALA A 1111 -36.27 -18.74 98.00
N ARG A 1112 -36.49 -17.55 98.58
CA ARG A 1112 -36.27 -16.28 97.88
C ARG A 1112 -34.79 -15.95 97.72
N THR A 1113 -33.99 -16.10 98.78
CA THR A 1113 -32.53 -15.89 98.71
C THR A 1113 -31.86 -16.91 97.80
N ALA A 1114 -32.29 -18.17 97.82
CA ALA A 1114 -31.85 -19.18 96.86
C ALA A 1114 -32.17 -18.75 95.40
N THR A 1115 -33.38 -18.27 95.13
CA THR A 1115 -33.78 -17.77 93.80
C THR A 1115 -32.93 -16.59 93.33
N ARG A 1116 -32.60 -15.64 94.21
CA ARG A 1116 -31.68 -14.51 93.91
C ARG A 1116 -30.27 -14.99 93.56
N ILE A 1117 -29.76 -16.00 94.29
CA ILE A 1117 -28.47 -16.64 93.98
C ILE A 1117 -28.52 -17.36 92.61
N GLU A 1118 -29.62 -18.03 92.27
CA GLU A 1118 -29.76 -18.60 90.92
C GLU A 1118 -29.72 -17.54 89.82
N GLN A 1119 -30.37 -16.38 90.03
CA GLN A 1119 -30.39 -15.28 89.05
C GLN A 1119 -29.00 -14.68 88.85
N LEU A 1120 -28.23 -14.49 89.93
CA LEU A 1120 -26.82 -14.08 89.85
C LEU A 1120 -26.00 -15.03 88.97
N PHE A 1121 -26.01 -16.33 89.25
CA PHE A 1121 -25.22 -17.29 88.47
C PHE A 1121 -25.67 -17.34 86.99
N ARG A 1122 -26.99 -17.28 86.71
CA ARG A 1122 -27.51 -17.25 85.33
C ARG A 1122 -27.04 -16.02 84.55
N ARG A 1123 -27.01 -14.83 85.17
CA ARG A 1123 -26.51 -13.59 84.54
C ARG A 1123 -25.05 -13.76 84.13
N ILE A 1124 -24.22 -14.27 85.02
CA ILE A 1124 -22.76 -14.34 84.83
C ILE A 1124 -22.34 -15.49 83.92
N GLY A 1125 -23.07 -16.61 83.89
CA GLY A 1125 -22.90 -17.63 82.86
C GLY A 1125 -23.27 -17.17 81.44
N ALA A 1126 -24.00 -16.06 81.30
CA ALA A 1126 -24.30 -15.44 80.01
C ALA A 1126 -23.31 -14.31 79.63
N ASP A 1127 -22.61 -13.73 80.62
CA ASP A 1127 -21.68 -12.60 80.46
C ASP A 1127 -20.20 -13.01 80.53
N SER A 1128 -19.88 -14.29 80.81
CA SER A 1128 -18.50 -14.81 80.82
C SER A 1128 -17.88 -14.79 79.42
N LYS A 1129 -16.96 -13.84 79.19
CA LYS A 1129 -16.14 -13.71 77.98
C LYS A 1129 -14.84 -14.52 78.11
#